data_AF-A0A076LNR3-F1
#
_entry.id   AF-A0A076LNR3-F1
#
_cell.length_a   1.000
_cell.length_b   1.000
_cell.length_c   1.000
_cell.angle_alpha   90.00
_cell.angle_beta   90.00
_cell.angle_gamma   90.00
#
_symmetry.space_group_name_H-M   'P 1'
#
loop_
_entity.id
_entity.type
_entity.pdbx_description
1 polymer ?
#
loop_
_entity_poly.entity_id
_entity_poly.type
_entity_poly.pdbx_seq_one_letter_code
_entity_poly.pdbx_strand_id
1 'polypeptide(L)'
;MNRFVIADANNCIGCRSCEVACVMAHNHGEHVLTAAQFQPRIHVIRRGDRRTALLCRHCEDAPCANVCPNGAIEKYNDSIQVRQEKCIGCKTCVVACPFGAIEVITQSDPRSNHPDSVRANAHKCDLCDEVADGPSCVAACPSNALRLISEVSLTQLRQQRQLRAVFNEQAGRMFNGSAAADARGAAIGGSGGSKVAQMRQTPPRQDPVKIALAIRKTRFDEIYPTFDRPQAQAQSERCLACGTHSVCEWTCPLHNHIPHWIRLVKEGRILEAVELSHQTNCLPEVTGRVCPQDRLCEGACTLGKEFGAMTIGNIERYISDSAFALGWRPDLSYVKPVNRRVAIIGAGPAGLGCADILARNGIQAVVFDRHPEIGGLLTFGIPAFKLDKAILARRREIFSDMGIEFRLNTEVGRDVTLAQLLSDFDAVFVGAGTYTSMQAGIENEQAPGVYDALPFLIANTKQVMGLPHSDEAPYISMEGKQVVVLGGGDTAMDCVRTSIRQGATRVTCAYRRDEANMPGSKKEVKNAREEGVEFEFNVQPLSIAVDEQGKVCGIHMLRTALGEPDAAGRRRPKPIPGSEFLMPADAVVIAFGFTPHAMPWLEAQGVKVDRAGRIIARVDSEIPYQTSHPQIFAGGDAVRGADLVVTAIAEGRHAAAGMMRYFGVEAQRPHIRVQDIA
;
A
#
# COMPACT_ATOMS: atom_id res chain seq x y z
N MET A 1 32.99 -22.05 18.48
CA MET A 1 31.60 -22.58 18.51
C MET A 1 30.75 -21.80 17.53
N ASN A 2 29.84 -22.44 16.80
CA ASN A 2 28.97 -21.78 15.83
C ASN A 2 28.10 -20.72 16.50
N ARG A 3 28.04 -19.56 15.85
CA ARG A 3 27.15 -18.46 16.19
C ARG A 3 25.74 -18.77 15.68
N PHE A 4 24.72 -18.36 16.42
CA PHE A 4 23.33 -18.52 15.98
C PHE A 4 22.41 -17.50 16.65
N VAL A 5 21.26 -17.22 16.04
CA VAL A 5 20.25 -16.37 16.65
C VAL A 5 19.21 -17.24 17.37
N ILE A 6 18.90 -16.89 18.61
CA ILE A 6 17.81 -17.49 19.37
C ILE A 6 16.60 -16.55 19.43
N ALA A 7 15.40 -17.12 19.31
CA ALA A 7 14.14 -16.41 19.45
C ALA A 7 13.46 -16.79 20.77
N ASP A 8 13.22 -15.80 21.63
CA ASP A 8 12.46 -15.92 22.86
C ASP A 8 10.95 -15.78 22.57
N ALA A 9 10.24 -16.91 22.57
CA ALA A 9 8.81 -16.95 22.31
C ALA A 9 7.97 -16.17 23.35
N ASN A 10 8.48 -15.97 24.57
CA ASN A 10 7.75 -15.22 25.59
C ASN A 10 7.78 -13.70 25.35
N ASN A 11 8.85 -13.23 24.70
CA ASN A 11 9.04 -11.81 24.39
C ASN A 11 8.69 -11.45 22.95
N CYS A 12 8.47 -12.44 22.07
CA CYS A 12 8.14 -12.19 20.67
C CYS A 12 6.70 -11.66 20.55
N ILE A 13 6.57 -10.40 20.14
CA ILE A 13 5.26 -9.79 19.83
C ILE A 13 4.77 -10.13 18.42
N GLY A 14 5.58 -10.86 17.64
CA GLY A 14 5.26 -11.34 16.31
C GLY A 14 5.14 -10.23 15.25
N CYS A 15 5.78 -9.07 15.43
CA CYS A 15 5.58 -7.86 14.59
C CYS A 15 6.08 -7.96 13.13
N ARG A 16 6.91 -8.95 12.78
CA ARG A 16 7.55 -9.14 11.45
C ARG A 16 8.62 -8.12 11.06
N SER A 17 9.01 -7.19 11.94
CA SER A 17 10.13 -6.26 11.70
C SER A 17 11.43 -6.99 11.35
N CYS A 18 11.65 -8.18 11.93
CA CYS A 18 12.82 -9.00 11.65
C CYS A 18 12.85 -9.57 10.21
N GLU A 19 11.69 -9.83 9.60
CA GLU A 19 11.60 -10.28 8.21
C GLU A 19 11.95 -9.15 7.25
N VAL A 20 11.38 -7.96 7.48
CA VAL A 20 11.66 -6.75 6.70
C VAL A 20 13.15 -6.41 6.77
N ALA A 21 13.71 -6.35 7.99
CA ALA A 21 15.12 -6.07 8.18
C ALA A 21 16.03 -7.11 7.49
N CYS A 22 15.62 -8.38 7.48
CA CYS A 22 16.36 -9.42 6.76
C CYS A 22 16.34 -9.19 5.25
N VAL A 23 15.19 -8.87 4.66
CA VAL A 23 15.11 -8.60 3.21
C VAL A 23 15.90 -7.35 2.84
N MET A 24 15.77 -6.26 3.59
CA MET A 24 16.52 -5.01 3.34
C MET A 24 18.04 -5.24 3.41
N ALA A 25 18.52 -5.96 4.41
CA ALA A 25 19.94 -6.25 4.54
C ALA A 25 20.52 -7.01 3.32
N HIS A 26 19.73 -7.91 2.72
CA HIS A 26 20.14 -8.71 1.57
C HIS A 26 19.74 -8.10 0.22
N ASN A 27 19.25 -6.86 0.23
CA ASN A 27 18.95 -6.06 -0.95
C ASN A 27 19.64 -4.69 -0.87
N HIS A 28 20.83 -4.65 -0.24
CA HIS A 28 21.66 -3.43 -0.10
C HIS A 28 20.95 -2.21 0.52
N GLY A 29 19.96 -2.46 1.40
CA GLY A 29 19.14 -1.42 2.03
C GLY A 29 18.02 -0.87 1.13
N GLU A 30 17.85 -1.41 -0.08
CA GLU A 30 16.81 -1.00 -1.02
C GLU A 30 15.53 -1.82 -0.86
N HIS A 31 14.39 -1.20 -1.17
CA HIS A 31 13.10 -1.85 -1.14
C HIS A 31 12.93 -2.82 -2.31
N VAL A 32 12.47 -4.06 -2.04
CA VAL A 32 12.07 -4.96 -3.13
C VAL A 32 10.66 -4.61 -3.62
N LEU A 33 10.46 -4.58 -4.94
CA LEU A 33 9.24 -4.02 -5.54
C LEU A 33 8.17 -5.08 -5.83
N THR A 34 8.51 -6.37 -5.69
CA THR A 34 7.60 -7.49 -5.94
C THR A 34 7.55 -8.45 -4.75
N ALA A 35 6.38 -9.10 -4.56
CA ALA A 35 6.22 -10.12 -3.53
C ALA A 35 7.16 -11.32 -3.75
N ALA A 36 7.51 -11.63 -5.01
CA ALA A 36 8.42 -12.73 -5.34
C ALA A 36 9.86 -12.46 -4.84
N GLN A 37 10.28 -11.20 -4.78
CA GLN A 37 11.57 -10.78 -4.26
C GLN A 37 11.59 -10.66 -2.73
N PHE A 38 10.43 -10.63 -2.06
CA PHE A 38 10.35 -10.60 -0.60
C PHE A 38 10.63 -12.00 -0.02
N GLN A 39 11.91 -12.35 0.05
CA GLN A 39 12.40 -13.66 0.49
C GLN A 39 13.21 -13.51 1.78
N PRO A 40 12.55 -13.36 2.95
CA PRO A 40 13.27 -13.28 4.22
C PRO A 40 13.88 -14.64 4.56
N ARG A 41 15.04 -14.64 5.23
CA ARG A 41 15.71 -15.85 5.75
C ARG A 41 15.29 -16.20 7.20
N ILE A 42 14.26 -15.51 7.70
CA ILE A 42 13.66 -15.62 9.03
C ILE A 42 12.15 -15.46 8.86
N HIS A 43 11.36 -16.30 9.54
CA HIS A 43 9.90 -16.31 9.40
C HIS A 43 9.21 -16.23 10.75
N VAL A 44 8.28 -15.30 10.91
CA VAL A 44 7.48 -15.15 12.12
C VAL A 44 6.25 -16.03 12.02
N ILE A 45 6.14 -16.97 12.96
CA ILE A 45 4.99 -17.86 13.10
C ILE A 45 4.06 -17.31 14.17
N ARG A 46 2.76 -17.25 13.85
CA ARG A 46 1.70 -16.88 14.79
C ARG A 46 0.66 -18.01 14.82
N ARG A 47 0.45 -18.64 15.97
CA ARG A 47 -0.58 -19.68 16.15
C ARG A 47 -1.30 -19.47 17.49
N GLY A 48 -2.55 -19.03 17.43
CA GLY A 48 -3.27 -18.60 18.62
C GLY A 48 -2.56 -17.42 19.30
N ASP A 49 -2.25 -17.59 20.58
CA ASP A 49 -1.49 -16.65 21.43
C ASP A 49 0.03 -16.77 21.27
N ARG A 50 0.51 -17.90 20.71
CA ARG A 50 1.95 -18.17 20.55
C ARG A 50 2.52 -17.48 19.32
N ARG A 51 3.66 -16.82 19.54
CA ARG A 51 4.40 -16.05 18.54
C ARG A 51 5.88 -16.34 18.68
N THR A 52 6.56 -16.66 17.59
CA THR A 52 8.02 -16.85 17.59
C THR A 52 8.57 -16.64 16.19
N ALA A 53 9.89 -16.45 16.08
CA ALA A 53 10.57 -16.40 14.80
C ALA A 53 11.37 -17.69 14.58
N LEU A 54 11.31 -18.21 13.36
CA LEU A 54 11.99 -19.40 12.89
C LEU A 54 13.12 -19.00 11.95
N LEU A 55 14.33 -19.48 12.21
CA LEU A 55 15.51 -19.23 11.40
C LEU A 55 16.57 -20.32 11.65
N CYS A 56 17.60 -20.35 10.79
CA CYS A 56 18.67 -21.34 10.91
C CYS A 56 19.39 -21.22 12.26
N ARG A 57 19.63 -22.36 12.90
CA ARG A 57 20.37 -22.45 14.17
C ARG A 57 21.87 -22.69 14.00
N HIS A 58 22.37 -22.74 12.76
CA HIS A 58 23.78 -23.01 12.43
C HIS A 58 24.39 -24.12 13.29
N CYS A 59 23.72 -25.28 13.35
CA CYS A 59 24.09 -26.38 14.23
C CYS A 59 25.58 -26.75 14.10
N GLU A 60 26.21 -27.12 15.21
CA GLU A 60 27.61 -27.58 15.20
C GLU A 60 27.77 -28.88 14.40
N ASP A 61 26.93 -29.87 14.72
CA ASP A 61 26.66 -30.99 13.84
C ASP A 61 25.44 -30.62 12.97
N ALA A 62 25.69 -30.33 11.70
CA ALA A 62 24.69 -29.79 10.78
C ALA A 62 24.21 -30.89 9.82
N PRO A 63 23.02 -31.49 10.06
CA PRO A 63 22.49 -32.53 9.16
C PRO A 63 22.38 -32.06 7.72
N CYS A 64 22.04 -30.78 7.51
CA CYS A 64 21.93 -30.19 6.18
C CYS A 64 23.26 -30.16 5.41
N ALA A 65 24.40 -30.01 6.09
CA ALA A 65 25.72 -30.11 5.49
C ALA A 65 26.07 -31.58 5.19
N ASN A 66 25.81 -32.48 6.15
CA ASN A 66 26.12 -33.90 6.03
C ASN A 66 25.40 -34.59 4.85
N VAL A 67 24.17 -34.15 4.53
CA VAL A 67 23.38 -34.70 3.41
C VAL A 67 23.58 -33.95 2.09
N CYS A 68 24.44 -32.93 2.03
CA CYS A 68 24.60 -32.12 0.82
C CYS A 68 25.45 -32.84 -0.23
N PRO A 69 24.87 -33.33 -1.35
CA PRO A 69 25.58 -34.20 -2.27
C PRO A 69 26.68 -33.47 -3.05
N ASN A 70 26.55 -32.16 -3.24
CA ASN A 70 27.49 -31.35 -4.01
C ASN A 70 28.41 -30.47 -3.12
N GLY A 71 28.42 -30.71 -1.80
CA GLY A 71 29.23 -29.93 -0.86
C GLY A 71 28.93 -28.43 -0.89
N ALA A 72 27.67 -28.06 -1.19
CA ALA A 72 27.24 -26.66 -1.26
C ALA A 72 26.94 -26.05 0.11
N ILE A 73 26.76 -26.88 1.15
CA ILE A 73 26.53 -26.42 2.52
C ILE A 73 27.74 -26.85 3.36
N GLU A 74 28.43 -25.89 3.95
CA GLU A 74 29.67 -26.12 4.69
C GLU A 74 29.78 -25.23 5.92
N LYS A 75 30.68 -25.57 6.84
CA LYS A 75 31.01 -24.74 8.00
C LYS A 75 32.06 -23.69 7.60
N TYR A 76 31.75 -22.42 7.85
CA TYR A 76 32.60 -21.27 7.55
C TYR A 76 32.35 -20.15 8.58
N ASN A 77 33.41 -19.48 9.06
CA ASN A 77 33.34 -18.38 10.03
C ASN A 77 32.41 -18.63 11.23
N ASP A 78 32.60 -19.77 11.90
CA ASP A 78 31.76 -20.21 13.03
C ASP A 78 30.26 -20.20 12.69
N SER A 79 29.89 -20.65 11.49
CA SER A 79 28.51 -20.74 11.05
C SER A 79 28.36 -21.76 9.92
N ILE A 80 27.16 -22.26 9.70
CA ILE A 80 26.86 -23.08 8.51
C ILE A 80 26.45 -22.14 7.37
N GLN A 81 27.09 -22.24 6.21
CA GLN A 81 26.89 -21.36 5.04
C GLN A 81 26.53 -22.14 3.78
N VAL A 82 25.88 -21.46 2.82
CA VAL A 82 25.53 -22.03 1.51
C VAL A 82 26.37 -21.36 0.44
N ARG A 83 27.21 -22.13 -0.26
CA ARG A 83 27.87 -21.74 -1.50
C ARG A 83 26.87 -21.83 -2.64
N GLN A 84 26.26 -20.69 -2.98
CA GLN A 84 25.17 -20.63 -3.95
C GLN A 84 25.60 -21.15 -5.33
N GLU A 85 26.87 -20.98 -5.68
CA GLU A 85 27.50 -21.46 -6.90
C GLU A 85 27.58 -23.00 -7.01
N LYS A 86 27.60 -23.72 -5.89
CA LYS A 86 27.60 -25.19 -5.85
C LYS A 86 26.20 -25.79 -5.66
N CYS A 87 25.21 -24.98 -5.24
CA CYS A 87 23.88 -25.50 -4.97
C CYS A 87 23.20 -25.95 -6.28
N ILE A 88 22.59 -27.14 -6.23
CA ILE A 88 21.81 -27.75 -7.32
C ILE A 88 20.31 -27.84 -7.01
N GLY A 89 19.86 -27.29 -5.87
CA GLY A 89 18.44 -27.25 -5.52
C GLY A 89 17.76 -28.60 -5.27
N CYS A 90 18.51 -29.67 -4.92
CA CYS A 90 17.96 -31.03 -4.74
C CYS A 90 17.01 -31.20 -3.54
N LYS A 91 16.85 -30.18 -2.69
CA LYS A 91 15.97 -30.12 -1.51
C LYS A 91 16.30 -31.10 -0.37
N THR A 92 17.35 -31.92 -0.44
CA THR A 92 17.74 -32.84 0.65
C THR A 92 17.99 -32.11 1.97
N CYS A 93 18.60 -30.92 1.92
CA CYS A 93 18.83 -30.09 3.09
C CYS A 93 17.55 -29.56 3.75
N VAL A 94 16.46 -29.38 2.99
CA VAL A 94 15.15 -28.96 3.50
C VAL A 94 14.57 -30.04 4.39
N VAL A 95 14.59 -31.29 3.91
CA VAL A 95 14.10 -32.47 4.64
C VAL A 95 14.97 -32.76 5.87
N ALA A 96 16.29 -32.63 5.73
CA ALA A 96 17.22 -32.93 6.82
C ALA A 96 17.25 -31.86 7.94
N CYS A 97 16.72 -30.66 7.71
CA CYS A 97 16.74 -29.61 8.72
C CYS A 97 15.70 -29.91 9.83
N PRO A 98 16.11 -30.23 11.07
CA PRO A 98 15.17 -30.57 12.14
C PRO A 98 14.33 -29.36 12.61
N PHE A 99 14.72 -28.15 12.20
CA PHE A 99 14.03 -26.91 12.53
C PHE A 99 13.20 -26.36 11.37
N GLY A 100 13.18 -27.02 10.21
CA GLY A 100 12.47 -26.52 9.02
C GLY A 100 12.93 -25.13 8.56
N ALA A 101 14.20 -24.78 8.81
CA ALA A 101 14.73 -23.42 8.63
C ALA A 101 15.49 -23.21 7.31
N ILE A 102 15.38 -24.14 6.37
CA ILE A 102 15.99 -24.08 5.05
C ILE A 102 14.88 -24.25 4.03
N GLU A 103 14.83 -23.33 3.07
CA GLU A 103 13.95 -23.40 1.92
C GLU A 103 14.79 -23.56 0.64
N VAL A 104 14.17 -23.97 -0.46
CA VAL A 104 14.80 -23.89 -1.78
C VAL A 104 13.96 -22.93 -2.61
N ILE A 105 14.56 -21.80 -2.95
CA ILE A 105 13.97 -20.76 -3.77
C ILE A 105 14.46 -20.89 -5.21
N THR A 106 13.65 -20.42 -6.14
CA THR A 106 14.02 -20.29 -7.56
C THR A 106 14.24 -18.82 -7.86
N GLN A 107 15.41 -18.48 -8.41
CA GLN A 107 15.76 -17.15 -8.87
C GLN A 107 16.18 -17.21 -10.34
N SER A 108 16.14 -16.11 -11.06
CA SER A 108 16.66 -16.03 -12.43
C SER A 108 18.14 -16.43 -12.46
N ASP A 109 18.58 -17.25 -13.42
CA ASP A 109 20.00 -17.65 -13.51
C ASP A 109 20.82 -16.51 -14.15
N PRO A 110 21.69 -15.83 -13.38
CA PRO A 110 22.49 -14.71 -13.91
C PRO A 110 23.53 -15.15 -14.95
N ARG A 111 23.74 -16.45 -15.14
CA ARG A 111 24.71 -17.01 -16.12
C ARG A 111 24.06 -17.45 -17.42
N SER A 112 22.73 -17.39 -17.49
CA SER A 112 21.97 -17.78 -18.66
C SER A 112 21.42 -16.55 -19.36
N ASN A 113 21.64 -16.45 -20.67
CA ASN A 113 21.04 -15.41 -21.50
C ASN A 113 19.57 -15.71 -21.84
N HIS A 114 19.02 -16.84 -21.36
CA HIS A 114 17.63 -17.20 -21.58
C HIS A 114 16.75 -16.59 -20.49
N PRO A 115 15.76 -15.73 -20.82
CA PRO A 115 14.97 -14.96 -19.85
C PRO A 115 14.17 -15.84 -18.87
N ASP A 116 13.81 -17.06 -19.27
CA ASP A 116 13.11 -18.04 -18.40
C ASP A 116 14.04 -19.00 -17.63
N SER A 117 15.36 -18.83 -17.74
CA SER A 117 16.29 -19.71 -17.03
C SER A 117 16.27 -19.40 -15.54
N VAL A 118 15.94 -20.40 -14.73
CA VAL A 118 15.89 -20.29 -13.28
C VAL A 118 16.89 -21.24 -12.63
N ARG A 119 17.49 -20.76 -11.55
CA ARG A 119 18.37 -21.53 -10.67
C ARG A 119 17.69 -21.76 -9.33
N ALA A 120 17.69 -23.02 -8.88
CA ALA A 120 17.14 -23.42 -7.59
C ALA A 120 18.24 -23.50 -6.53
N ASN A 121 18.10 -22.72 -5.46
CA ASN A 121 19.14 -22.50 -4.47
C ASN A 121 18.61 -22.65 -3.05
N ALA A 122 19.40 -23.28 -2.18
CA ALA A 122 19.09 -23.38 -0.77
C ALA A 122 19.19 -21.99 -0.13
N HIS A 123 18.12 -21.60 0.56
CA HIS A 123 17.92 -20.31 1.16
C HIS A 123 17.71 -20.48 2.67
N LYS A 124 18.59 -19.86 3.46
CA LYS A 124 18.58 -19.92 4.92
C LYS A 124 19.34 -18.73 5.49
N CYS A 125 19.20 -18.49 6.79
CA CYS A 125 20.01 -17.48 7.48
C CYS A 125 21.51 -17.73 7.26
N ASP A 126 22.23 -16.66 6.95
CA ASP A 126 23.68 -16.57 6.76
C ASP A 126 24.31 -15.69 7.85
N LEU A 127 23.54 -15.31 8.88
CA LEU A 127 23.90 -14.37 9.95
C LEU A 127 24.26 -12.97 9.47
N CYS A 128 23.88 -12.60 8.24
CA CYS A 128 24.33 -11.37 7.62
C CYS A 128 25.87 -11.25 7.69
N ASP A 129 26.61 -12.31 7.34
CA ASP A 129 28.09 -12.36 7.46
C ASP A 129 28.80 -11.24 6.68
N GLU A 130 28.11 -10.64 5.70
CA GLU A 130 28.59 -9.50 4.90
C GLU A 130 28.22 -8.12 5.49
N VAL A 131 27.45 -8.07 6.59
CA VAL A 131 26.99 -6.84 7.25
C VAL A 131 27.78 -6.62 8.54
N ALA A 132 28.46 -5.47 8.65
CA ALA A 132 29.40 -5.18 9.73
C ALA A 132 28.78 -5.22 11.14
N ASP A 133 27.52 -4.78 11.29
CA ASP A 133 26.83 -4.67 12.59
C ASP A 133 26.17 -5.99 13.07
N GLY A 134 26.41 -7.09 12.35
CA GLY A 134 25.82 -8.40 12.63
C GLY A 134 24.37 -8.55 12.11
N PRO A 135 23.60 -9.52 12.63
CA PRO A 135 22.29 -9.85 12.06
C PRO A 135 21.27 -8.71 12.20
N SER A 136 20.86 -8.11 11.09
CA SER A 136 19.90 -6.98 11.07
C SER A 136 18.56 -7.32 11.71
N CYS A 137 18.16 -8.59 11.70
CA CYS A 137 16.94 -9.05 12.36
C CYS A 137 16.99 -8.89 13.90
N VAL A 138 18.17 -9.03 14.51
CA VAL A 138 18.38 -8.83 15.95
C VAL A 138 18.31 -7.34 16.27
N ALA A 139 19.03 -6.50 15.52
CA ALA A 139 19.03 -5.05 15.69
C ALA A 139 17.64 -4.42 15.52
N ALA A 140 16.84 -4.93 14.59
CA ALA A 140 15.49 -4.44 14.30
C ALA A 140 14.38 -5.05 15.18
N CYS A 141 14.71 -5.85 16.22
CA CYS A 141 13.71 -6.50 17.05
C CYS A 141 13.20 -5.55 18.16
N PRO A 142 12.01 -4.93 18.06
CA PRO A 142 11.57 -3.93 19.04
C PRO A 142 11.36 -4.49 20.45
N SER A 143 11.10 -5.80 20.57
CA SER A 143 10.88 -6.44 21.87
C SER A 143 12.13 -7.10 22.46
N ASN A 144 13.28 -7.04 21.78
CA ASN A 144 14.51 -7.76 22.14
C ASN A 144 14.29 -9.28 22.31
N ALA A 145 13.36 -9.84 21.53
CA ALA A 145 13.07 -11.27 21.50
C ALA A 145 14.12 -12.07 20.72
N LEU A 146 14.88 -11.43 19.85
CA LEU A 146 15.96 -12.05 19.09
C LEU A 146 17.31 -11.69 19.71
N ARG A 147 18.19 -12.67 19.84
CA ARG A 147 19.55 -12.48 20.38
C ARG A 147 20.55 -13.32 19.62
N LEU A 148 21.69 -12.73 19.28
CA LEU A 148 22.84 -13.45 18.75
C LEU A 148 23.55 -14.16 19.91
N ILE A 149 23.71 -15.48 19.77
CA ILE A 149 24.46 -16.33 20.70
C ILE A 149 25.79 -16.67 20.05
N SER A 150 26.86 -16.35 20.76
CA SER A 150 28.25 -16.69 20.48
C SER A 150 28.91 -17.37 21.68
N GLU A 151 30.09 -17.92 21.49
CA GLU A 151 30.91 -18.50 22.56
C GLU A 151 31.15 -17.54 23.73
N VAL A 152 31.42 -16.27 23.42
CA VAL A 152 31.58 -15.19 24.40
C VAL A 152 30.29 -15.01 25.21
N SER A 153 29.14 -14.90 24.53
CA SER A 153 27.84 -14.70 25.21
C SER A 153 27.46 -15.90 26.08
N LEU A 154 27.80 -17.13 25.67
CA LEU A 154 27.53 -18.33 26.46
C LEU A 154 28.44 -18.42 27.68
N THR A 155 29.69 -18.02 27.54
CA THR A 155 30.63 -17.93 28.67
C THR A 155 30.14 -16.93 29.70
N GLN A 156 29.67 -15.75 29.26
CA GLN A 156 29.06 -14.76 30.14
C GLN A 156 27.78 -15.29 30.81
N LEU A 157 26.88 -15.94 30.05
CA LEU A 157 25.67 -16.56 30.61
C LEU A 157 26.00 -17.64 31.65
N ARG A 158 27.04 -18.46 31.40
CA ARG A 158 27.51 -19.48 32.33
C ARG A 158 28.05 -18.85 33.61
N GLN A 159 28.93 -17.86 33.50
CA GLN A 159 29.49 -17.14 34.65
C GLN A 159 28.38 -16.48 35.49
N GLN A 160 27.42 -15.82 34.84
CA GLN A 160 26.27 -15.24 35.55
C GLN A 160 25.41 -16.28 36.27
N ARG A 161 25.14 -17.43 35.63
CA ARG A 161 24.40 -18.53 36.28
C ARG A 161 25.16 -19.13 37.46
N GLN A 162 26.48 -19.28 37.33
CA GLN A 162 27.33 -19.76 38.42
C GLN A 162 27.35 -18.78 39.60
N LEU A 163 27.55 -17.48 39.34
CA LEU A 163 27.46 -16.44 40.36
C LEU A 163 26.10 -16.44 41.05
N ARG A 164 24.99 -16.53 40.29
CA ARG A 164 23.63 -16.62 40.86
C ARG A 164 23.45 -17.85 41.74
N ALA A 165 23.96 -19.00 41.33
CA ALA A 165 23.89 -20.22 42.14
C ALA A 165 24.59 -20.02 43.48
N VAL A 166 25.81 -19.47 43.47
CA VAL A 166 26.60 -19.16 44.67
C VAL A 166 25.89 -18.15 45.59
N PHE A 167 25.35 -17.06 45.03
CA PHE A 167 24.66 -16.04 45.83
C PHE A 167 23.30 -16.51 46.37
N ASN A 168 22.57 -17.35 45.64
CA ASN A 168 21.34 -17.98 46.15
C ASN A 168 21.62 -18.97 47.29
N GLU A 169 22.80 -19.60 47.27
CA GLU A 169 23.31 -20.46 48.35
C GLU A 169 23.55 -19.66 49.63
N GLN A 170 24.21 -18.50 49.54
CA GLN A 170 24.47 -17.62 50.69
C GLN A 170 23.19 -16.99 51.28
N ALA A 171 22.15 -16.79 50.47
CA ALA A 171 20.87 -16.23 50.91
C ALA A 171 19.88 -17.26 51.49
N GLY A 172 20.27 -18.54 51.62
CA GLY A 172 19.41 -19.60 52.17
C GLY A 172 18.18 -19.95 51.32
N ARG A 173 18.13 -19.51 50.05
CA ARG A 173 17.00 -19.72 49.14
C ARG A 173 17.27 -20.90 48.20
N MET A 174 17.50 -22.10 48.76
CA MET A 174 17.79 -23.28 47.94
C MET A 174 16.56 -23.86 47.21
N PHE A 175 15.32 -23.57 47.64
CA PHE A 175 14.13 -24.28 47.10
C PHE A 175 12.84 -23.47 46.93
N ASN A 176 12.81 -22.15 47.16
CA ASN A 176 11.61 -21.38 46.90
C ASN A 176 11.58 -20.82 45.47
N GLY A 177 10.59 -21.27 44.69
CA GLY A 177 10.32 -20.83 43.31
C GLY A 177 9.99 -19.34 43.13
N SER A 178 10.14 -18.52 44.17
CA SER A 178 9.98 -17.06 44.13
C SER A 178 11.20 -16.32 43.58
N ALA A 179 12.37 -16.98 43.43
CA ALA A 179 13.55 -16.37 42.78
C ALA A 179 13.34 -16.06 41.28
N ALA A 180 12.28 -16.59 40.66
CA ALA A 180 11.89 -16.26 39.28
C ALA A 180 11.29 -14.84 39.14
N ALA A 181 10.79 -14.24 40.22
CA ALA A 181 10.15 -12.92 40.19
C ALA A 181 11.19 -11.78 40.15
N ASP A 182 12.30 -11.91 40.89
CA ASP A 182 13.35 -10.89 41.00
C ASP A 182 14.38 -10.95 39.85
N ALA A 183 14.35 -12.01 39.03
CA ALA A 183 15.35 -12.33 38.01
C ALA A 183 15.11 -11.73 36.62
N ARG A 184 14.24 -10.71 36.49
CA ARG A 184 13.99 -10.03 35.19
C ARG A 184 15.09 -9.01 34.80
N GLY A 185 16.05 -8.73 35.68
CA GLY A 185 16.97 -7.60 35.54
C GLY A 185 18.34 -7.84 34.90
N ALA A 186 18.86 -9.06 34.78
CA ALA A 186 20.21 -9.25 34.23
C ALA A 186 20.16 -9.61 32.74
N ALA A 187 20.00 -8.58 31.91
CA ALA A 187 20.19 -8.64 30.46
C ALA A 187 21.68 -8.50 30.14
N ILE A 188 22.26 -9.52 29.48
CA ILE A 188 23.54 -9.37 28.79
C ILE A 188 23.26 -8.62 27.48
N GLY A 189 23.81 -7.41 27.37
CA GLY A 189 24.25 -6.81 26.11
C GLY A 189 23.20 -6.62 25.00
N GLY A 190 22.30 -5.66 25.18
CA GLY A 190 21.66 -4.92 24.08
C GLY A 190 21.53 -3.48 24.54
N SER A 191 22.20 -2.53 23.89
CA SER A 191 22.29 -1.12 24.29
C SER A 191 20.98 -0.32 24.21
N GLY A 192 19.85 -0.98 23.95
CA GLY A 192 18.51 -0.38 23.98
C GLY A 192 17.54 -1.24 24.79
N GLY A 193 16.86 -0.65 25.77
CA GLY A 193 15.80 -1.32 26.53
C GLY A 193 14.68 -1.84 25.59
N SER A 194 14.05 -2.96 25.96
CA SER A 194 12.94 -3.52 25.19
C SER A 194 11.81 -2.50 25.07
N LYS A 195 11.35 -2.22 23.85
CA LYS A 195 10.25 -1.26 23.59
C LYS A 195 8.89 -1.77 24.06
N VAL A 196 8.81 -2.99 24.61
CA VAL A 196 7.60 -3.57 25.19
C VAL A 196 7.07 -2.71 26.35
N ALA A 197 7.94 -2.10 27.16
CA ALA A 197 7.52 -1.19 28.21
C ALA A 197 6.84 0.07 27.62
N GLN A 198 7.45 0.65 26.58
CA GLN A 198 6.91 1.80 25.84
C GLN A 198 5.55 1.46 25.19
N MET A 199 5.40 0.26 24.63
CA MET A 199 4.12 -0.21 24.06
C MET A 199 3.00 -0.19 25.11
N ARG A 200 3.28 -0.70 26.33
CA ARG A 200 2.29 -0.75 27.42
C ARG A 200 1.93 0.63 27.97
N GLN A 201 2.82 1.61 27.81
CA GLN A 201 2.63 2.99 28.23
C GLN A 201 2.12 3.89 27.09
N THR A 202 1.84 3.33 25.92
CA THR A 202 1.40 4.09 24.76
C THR A 202 0.01 4.68 25.02
N PRO A 203 -0.19 6.00 24.84
CA PRO A 203 -1.49 6.60 25.05
C PRO A 203 -2.53 6.06 24.06
N PRO A 204 -3.84 6.15 24.39
CA PRO A 204 -4.90 5.70 23.50
C PRO A 204 -4.81 6.34 22.11
N ARG A 205 -5.16 5.54 21.10
CA ARG A 205 -5.38 6.06 19.75
C ARG A 205 -6.51 7.09 19.79
N GLN A 206 -6.29 8.22 19.15
CA GLN A 206 -7.32 9.25 18.94
C GLN A 206 -7.44 9.52 17.45
N ASP A 207 -8.66 9.42 16.92
CA ASP A 207 -9.00 9.82 15.57
C ASP A 207 -9.67 11.22 15.59
N PRO A 208 -9.63 12.00 14.50
CA PRO A 208 -10.28 13.31 14.44
C PRO A 208 -11.78 13.22 14.73
N VAL A 209 -12.30 14.20 15.46
CA VAL A 209 -13.74 14.31 15.73
C VAL A 209 -14.47 14.69 14.45
N LYS A 210 -15.41 13.85 14.02
CA LYS A 210 -16.21 14.08 12.81
C LYS A 210 -17.10 15.30 12.95
N ILE A 211 -17.36 15.98 11.83
CA ILE A 211 -18.44 16.97 11.74
C ILE A 211 -19.78 16.30 12.10
N ALA A 212 -20.66 17.04 12.78
CA ALA A 212 -21.95 16.55 13.24
C ALA A 212 -22.80 15.97 12.11
N LEU A 213 -23.52 14.89 12.42
CA LEU A 213 -24.30 14.11 11.45
C LEU A 213 -25.30 14.97 10.65
N ALA A 214 -25.98 15.90 11.32
CA ALA A 214 -26.98 16.77 10.69
C ALA A 214 -26.39 17.67 9.59
N ILE A 215 -25.13 18.10 9.75
CA ILE A 215 -24.44 18.96 8.78
C ILE A 215 -23.88 18.11 7.64
N ARG A 216 -23.21 17.00 7.94
CA ARG A 216 -22.55 16.20 6.89
C ARG A 216 -23.53 15.56 5.91
N LYS A 217 -24.80 15.35 6.27
CA LYS A 217 -25.83 14.81 5.36
C LYS A 217 -26.26 15.79 4.28
N THR A 218 -26.08 17.09 4.48
CA THR A 218 -26.61 18.13 3.60
C THR A 218 -25.53 18.86 2.80
N ARG A 219 -24.26 18.63 3.13
CA ARG A 219 -23.12 19.30 2.50
C ARG A 219 -22.10 18.32 1.95
N PHE A 220 -21.34 18.82 1.00
CA PHE A 220 -20.22 18.10 0.36
C PHE A 220 -18.85 18.46 0.97
N ASP A 221 -18.82 19.17 2.11
CA ASP A 221 -17.59 19.48 2.85
C ASP A 221 -16.91 18.21 3.42
N GLU A 222 -15.58 18.24 3.57
CA GLU A 222 -14.84 17.14 4.21
C GLU A 222 -15.34 16.86 5.63
N ILE A 223 -15.64 15.58 5.92
CA ILE A 223 -16.27 15.20 7.19
C ILE A 223 -15.30 15.07 8.37
N TYR A 224 -14.00 14.94 8.10
CA TYR A 224 -12.95 14.85 9.11
C TYR A 224 -12.13 16.14 9.08
N PRO A 225 -12.00 16.87 10.19
CA PRO A 225 -11.05 17.96 10.28
C PRO A 225 -9.60 17.44 10.38
N THR A 226 -8.65 18.31 10.07
CA THR A 226 -7.23 18.09 10.35
C THR A 226 -6.98 18.14 11.86
N PHE A 227 -5.96 17.40 12.33
CA PHE A 227 -5.52 17.50 13.73
C PHE A 227 -5.06 18.91 14.07
N ASP A 228 -5.31 19.34 15.29
CA ASP A 228 -4.55 20.44 15.87
C ASP A 228 -3.14 19.99 16.29
N ARG A 229 -2.28 20.95 16.62
CA ARG A 229 -0.89 20.66 17.02
C ARG A 229 -0.81 19.74 18.25
N PRO A 230 -1.57 19.96 19.34
CA PRO A 230 -1.59 19.04 20.49
C PRO A 230 -1.97 17.60 20.12
N GLN A 231 -3.01 17.41 19.30
CA GLN A 231 -3.45 16.10 18.83
C GLN A 231 -2.37 15.42 17.98
N ALA A 232 -1.79 16.14 17.03
CA ALA A 232 -0.74 15.61 16.17
C ALA A 232 0.50 15.20 16.96
N GLN A 233 0.91 16.01 17.95
CA GLN A 233 2.03 15.70 18.84
C GLN A 233 1.73 14.46 19.70
N ALA A 234 0.58 14.43 20.37
CA ALA A 234 0.17 13.31 21.21
C ALA A 234 0.06 11.99 20.42
N GLN A 235 -0.46 12.03 19.20
CA GLN A 235 -0.52 10.84 18.35
C GLN A 235 0.85 10.46 17.78
N SER A 236 1.78 11.41 17.58
CA SER A 236 3.15 11.14 17.14
C SER A 236 4.01 10.47 18.22
N GLU A 237 3.78 10.79 19.51
CA GLU A 237 4.46 10.19 20.66
C GLU A 237 4.27 8.68 20.78
N ARG A 238 3.20 8.16 20.17
CA ARG A 238 2.89 6.72 20.14
C ARG A 238 3.89 5.92 19.28
N CYS A 239 4.66 6.57 18.41
CA CYS A 239 5.59 5.87 17.52
C CYS A 239 6.73 5.23 18.31
N LEU A 240 6.93 3.93 18.12
CA LEU A 240 8.03 3.18 18.76
C LEU A 240 9.38 3.34 18.04
N ALA A 241 9.38 3.87 16.82
CA ALA A 241 10.53 3.80 15.90
C ALA A 241 11.08 2.35 15.81
N CYS A 242 10.25 1.40 15.36
CA CYS A 242 10.46 -0.05 15.56
C CYS A 242 11.83 -0.60 15.10
N GLY A 243 12.51 0.07 14.18
CA GLY A 243 13.86 -0.22 13.69
C GLY A 243 14.26 0.81 12.63
N THR A 244 15.42 0.65 11.99
CA THR A 244 15.89 1.52 10.89
C THR A 244 14.91 1.48 9.71
N HIS A 245 14.46 0.29 9.35
CA HIS A 245 13.35 0.09 8.41
C HIS A 245 12.17 -0.52 9.17
N SER A 246 11.00 0.10 9.01
CA SER A 246 9.82 -0.26 9.77
C SER A 246 8.80 -1.02 8.95
N VAL A 247 7.95 -1.83 9.61
CA VAL A 247 6.88 -2.57 8.93
C VAL A 247 5.82 -1.65 8.30
N CYS A 248 5.60 -0.45 8.85
CA CYS A 248 4.66 0.51 8.28
C CYS A 248 5.21 1.16 7.01
N GLU A 249 6.51 1.47 6.95
CA GLU A 249 7.25 1.90 5.75
C GLU A 249 7.21 0.79 4.69
N TRP A 250 7.56 -0.44 5.06
CA TRP A 250 7.54 -1.58 4.15
C TRP A 250 6.17 -1.82 3.49
N THR A 251 5.10 -1.74 4.28
CA THR A 251 3.74 -2.04 3.80
C THR A 251 3.15 -0.89 2.99
N CYS A 252 3.71 0.32 3.09
CA CYS A 252 3.32 1.43 2.23
C CYS A 252 3.87 1.19 0.81
N PRO A 253 3.04 1.21 -0.26
CA PRO A 253 3.53 1.01 -1.63
C PRO A 253 4.55 2.06 -2.10
N LEU A 254 4.59 3.24 -1.47
CA LEU A 254 5.57 4.29 -1.73
C LEU A 254 6.82 4.18 -0.86
N HIS A 255 6.82 3.28 0.13
CA HIS A 255 7.87 3.14 1.13
C HIS A 255 8.17 4.46 1.85
N ASN A 256 7.10 5.20 2.20
CA ASN A 256 7.21 6.48 2.91
C ASN A 256 8.05 6.33 4.19
N HIS A 257 8.89 7.34 4.46
CA HIS A 257 9.76 7.40 5.65
C HIS A 257 8.97 7.70 6.95
N ILE A 258 7.95 6.89 7.23
CA ILE A 258 6.92 7.11 8.26
C ILE A 258 7.52 7.42 9.63
N PRO A 259 8.45 6.60 10.18
CA PRO A 259 9.01 6.90 11.50
C PRO A 259 9.75 8.24 11.56
N HIS A 260 10.41 8.63 10.46
CA HIS A 260 11.28 9.80 10.40
C HIS A 260 10.46 11.10 10.36
N TRP A 261 9.44 11.20 9.49
CA TRP A 261 8.60 12.40 9.49
C TRP A 261 7.69 12.46 10.72
N ILE A 262 7.27 11.33 11.31
CA ILE A 262 6.55 11.34 12.61
C ILE A 262 7.44 11.91 13.71
N ARG A 263 8.73 11.56 13.70
CA ARG A 263 9.69 12.15 14.65
C ARG A 263 9.81 13.66 14.47
N LEU A 264 9.91 14.15 13.23
CA LEU A 264 9.93 15.58 12.97
C LEU A 264 8.66 16.29 13.45
N VAL A 265 7.48 15.68 13.32
CA VAL A 265 6.24 16.21 13.90
C VAL A 265 6.31 16.26 15.43
N LYS A 266 6.84 15.21 16.07
CA LYS A 266 7.07 15.19 17.53
C LYS A 266 7.99 16.33 17.98
N GLU A 267 8.98 16.69 17.17
CA GLU A 267 9.91 17.80 17.40
C GLU A 267 9.35 19.18 16.97
N GLY A 268 8.15 19.22 16.37
CA GLY A 268 7.53 20.46 15.86
C GLY A 268 8.12 20.99 14.55
N ARG A 269 8.96 20.20 13.87
CA ARG A 269 9.70 20.56 12.64
C ARG A 269 8.87 20.26 11.39
N ILE A 270 7.75 20.96 11.22
CA ILE A 270 6.75 20.67 10.17
C ILE A 270 7.28 20.87 8.75
N LEU A 271 8.08 21.92 8.51
CA LEU A 271 8.64 22.18 7.17
C LEU A 271 9.61 21.08 6.72
N GLU A 272 10.38 20.52 7.64
CA GLU A 272 11.25 19.38 7.32
C GLU A 272 10.45 18.09 7.16
N ALA A 273 9.38 17.92 7.94
CA ALA A 273 8.50 16.76 7.84
C ALA A 273 7.79 16.70 6.49
N VAL A 274 7.32 17.85 5.97
CA VAL A 274 6.65 17.92 4.66
C VAL A 274 7.64 17.68 3.52
N GLU A 275 8.86 18.21 3.60
CA GLU A 275 9.90 17.92 2.59
C GLU A 275 10.20 16.43 2.54
N LEU A 276 10.41 15.80 3.70
CA LEU A 276 10.69 14.38 3.76
C LEU A 276 9.51 13.51 3.27
N SER A 277 8.28 13.89 3.62
CA SER A 277 7.07 13.20 3.14
C SER A 277 6.98 13.28 1.62
N HIS A 278 7.33 14.42 1.02
CA HIS A 278 7.25 14.63 -0.42
C HIS A 278 8.33 13.92 -1.24
N GLN A 279 9.43 13.49 -0.63
CA GLN A 279 10.46 12.69 -1.33
C GLN A 279 9.91 11.34 -1.83
N THR A 280 8.97 10.78 -1.07
CA THR A 280 8.37 9.46 -1.33
C THR A 280 6.95 9.53 -1.88
N ASN A 281 6.27 10.66 -1.72
CA ASN A 281 4.89 10.82 -2.10
C ASN A 281 4.63 12.20 -2.72
N CYS A 282 4.14 12.26 -3.95
CA CYS A 282 3.85 13.55 -4.58
C CYS A 282 2.51 14.17 -4.13
N LEU A 283 1.67 13.40 -3.40
CA LEU A 283 0.32 13.79 -2.96
C LEU A 283 0.01 13.38 -1.49
N PRO A 284 0.87 13.67 -0.49
CA PRO A 284 0.65 13.25 0.90
C PRO A 284 -0.64 13.79 1.52
N GLU A 285 -1.06 14.99 1.13
CA GLU A 285 -2.34 15.58 1.50
C GLU A 285 -3.54 14.77 0.97
N VAL A 286 -3.38 14.05 -0.14
CA VAL A 286 -4.42 13.17 -0.69
C VAL A 286 -4.36 11.81 -0.04
N THR A 287 -3.18 11.17 0.01
CA THR A 287 -3.03 9.82 0.57
C THR A 287 -3.40 9.75 2.05
N GLY A 288 -3.12 10.81 2.82
CA GLY A 288 -3.55 10.92 4.21
C GLY A 288 -5.07 10.90 4.39
N ARG A 289 -5.83 11.29 3.36
CA ARG A 289 -7.31 11.30 3.36
C ARG A 289 -7.91 10.00 2.83
N VAL A 290 -7.39 9.48 1.72
CA VAL A 290 -8.07 8.44 0.93
C VAL A 290 -7.44 7.06 0.97
N CYS A 291 -6.20 6.91 1.44
CA CYS A 291 -5.60 5.57 1.53
C CYS A 291 -6.37 4.68 2.51
N PRO A 292 -6.52 3.37 2.24
CA PRO A 292 -7.04 2.42 3.21
C PRO A 292 -5.95 2.05 4.21
N GLN A 293 -5.63 2.95 5.15
CA GLN A 293 -4.49 2.76 6.05
C GLN A 293 -4.60 1.49 6.91
N ASP A 294 -5.82 1.04 7.21
CA ASP A 294 -6.13 -0.18 7.94
C ASP A 294 -5.68 -1.46 7.23
N ARG A 295 -5.48 -1.40 5.89
CA ARG A 295 -4.95 -2.48 5.05
C ARG A 295 -3.47 -2.30 4.72
N LEU A 296 -2.93 -1.11 4.97
CA LEU A 296 -1.57 -0.72 4.61
C LEU A 296 -0.75 -0.43 5.88
N CYS A 297 -0.21 0.78 6.01
CA CYS A 297 0.74 1.18 7.03
C CYS A 297 0.19 1.05 8.47
N GLU A 298 -1.07 1.42 8.73
CA GLU A 298 -1.67 1.28 10.05
C GLU A 298 -2.06 -0.17 10.35
N GLY A 299 -2.49 -0.93 9.34
CA GLY A 299 -2.76 -2.37 9.44
C GLY A 299 -1.52 -3.18 9.82
N ALA A 300 -0.34 -2.76 9.35
CA ALA A 300 0.94 -3.37 9.66
C ALA A 300 1.60 -2.84 10.95
N CYS A 301 1.09 -1.74 11.51
CA CYS A 301 1.69 -1.09 12.67
C CYS A 301 1.89 -2.07 13.84
N THR A 302 3.06 -2.05 14.47
CA THR A 302 3.39 -2.94 15.59
C THR A 302 2.44 -2.79 16.79
N LEU A 303 1.87 -1.59 17.00
CA LEU A 303 0.87 -1.33 18.03
C LEU A 303 -0.54 -1.81 17.66
N GLY A 304 -0.81 -2.07 16.38
CA GLY A 304 -2.14 -2.15 15.79
C GLY A 304 -3.13 -3.03 16.52
N LYS A 305 -2.76 -4.29 16.79
CA LYS A 305 -3.67 -5.30 17.33
C LYS A 305 -3.97 -5.15 18.82
N GLU A 306 -3.02 -4.67 19.61
CA GLU A 306 -3.11 -4.68 21.08
C GLU A 306 -3.36 -3.28 21.66
N PHE A 307 -2.77 -2.24 21.07
CA PHE A 307 -2.76 -0.87 21.62
C PHE A 307 -3.38 0.17 20.66
N GLY A 308 -3.92 -0.29 19.53
CA GLY A 308 -4.37 0.54 18.41
C GLY A 308 -3.21 1.07 17.58
N ALA A 309 -3.35 1.12 16.26
CA ALA A 309 -2.28 1.60 15.38
C ALA A 309 -2.07 3.11 15.54
N MET A 310 -0.88 3.58 15.17
CA MET A 310 -0.61 5.00 14.88
C MET A 310 -1.66 5.55 13.92
N THR A 311 -2.05 6.82 14.04
CA THR A 311 -2.91 7.52 13.07
C THR A 311 -2.08 8.13 11.94
N ILE A 312 -1.31 7.28 11.25
CA ILE A 312 -0.35 7.66 10.20
C ILE A 312 -1.01 8.54 9.14
N GLY A 313 -2.20 8.17 8.66
CA GLY A 313 -2.89 8.96 7.63
C GLY A 313 -3.27 10.37 8.10
N ASN A 314 -3.73 10.51 9.35
CA ASN A 314 -4.09 11.81 9.91
C ASN A 314 -2.86 12.68 10.21
N ILE A 315 -1.73 12.07 10.61
CA ILE A 315 -0.47 12.81 10.80
C ILE A 315 0.10 13.26 9.44
N GLU A 316 0.07 12.42 8.40
CA GLU A 316 0.48 12.77 7.03
C GLU A 316 -0.35 13.94 6.48
N ARG A 317 -1.67 13.89 6.71
CA ARG A 317 -2.58 15.01 6.43
C ARG A 317 -2.20 16.28 7.19
N TYR A 318 -1.98 16.18 8.51
CA TYR A 318 -1.61 17.32 9.35
C TYR A 318 -0.32 18.00 8.88
N ILE A 319 0.71 17.21 8.53
CA ILE A 319 1.97 17.73 7.99
C ILE A 319 1.71 18.61 6.76
N SER A 320 0.98 18.06 5.80
CA SER A 320 0.75 18.71 4.51
C SER A 320 -0.14 19.95 4.63
N ASP A 321 -1.27 19.82 5.34
CA ASP A 321 -2.20 20.92 5.56
C ASP A 321 -1.54 22.08 6.32
N SER A 322 -0.75 21.78 7.36
CA SER A 322 -0.02 22.79 8.15
C SER A 322 1.08 23.46 7.34
N ALA A 323 1.83 22.70 6.56
CA ALA A 323 2.87 23.26 5.69
C ALA A 323 2.29 24.20 4.63
N PHE A 324 1.16 23.83 3.99
CA PHE A 324 0.51 24.73 3.04
C PHE A 324 -0.02 26.00 3.69
N ALA A 325 -0.54 25.93 4.92
CA ALA A 325 -0.95 27.11 5.67
C ALA A 325 0.23 28.05 5.98
N LEU A 326 1.45 27.51 6.09
CA LEU A 326 2.70 28.27 6.23
C LEU A 326 3.28 28.76 4.89
N GLY A 327 2.60 28.54 3.77
CA GLY A 327 3.06 28.97 2.45
C GLY A 327 4.14 28.09 1.84
N TRP A 328 4.31 26.85 2.31
CA TRP A 328 5.35 25.94 1.83
C TRP A 328 5.28 25.69 0.31
N ARG A 329 6.46 25.55 -0.29
CA ARG A 329 6.70 25.08 -1.65
C ARG A 329 7.88 24.10 -1.64
N PRO A 330 7.88 23.06 -2.50
CA PRO A 330 9.01 22.14 -2.59
C PRO A 330 10.31 22.85 -2.95
N ASP A 331 11.40 22.49 -2.27
CA ASP A 331 12.73 22.93 -2.65
C ASP A 331 13.22 22.20 -3.91
N LEU A 332 13.54 22.98 -4.96
CA LEU A 332 14.14 22.50 -6.21
C LEU A 332 15.52 23.15 -6.49
N SER A 333 16.13 23.80 -5.49
CA SER A 333 17.42 24.49 -5.65
C SER A 333 18.57 23.58 -6.07
N TYR A 334 18.46 22.27 -5.79
CA TYR A 334 19.43 21.25 -6.18
C TYR A 334 19.26 20.74 -7.62
N VAL A 335 18.15 21.09 -8.30
CA VAL A 335 17.79 20.51 -9.59
C VAL A 335 18.53 21.21 -10.73
N LYS A 336 19.28 20.43 -11.50
CA LYS A 336 19.96 20.85 -12.73
C LYS A 336 19.14 20.41 -13.94
N PRO A 337 18.85 21.31 -14.90
CA PRO A 337 18.11 20.94 -16.10
C PRO A 337 18.81 19.84 -16.92
N VAL A 338 18.00 18.96 -17.50
CA VAL A 338 18.41 17.92 -18.43
C VAL A 338 17.69 18.18 -19.75
N ASN A 339 18.41 18.14 -20.88
CA ASN A 339 17.82 18.37 -22.20
C ASN A 339 17.04 17.13 -22.69
N ARG A 340 15.95 16.80 -21.98
CA ARG A 340 15.01 15.71 -22.29
C ARG A 340 13.59 16.17 -21.98
N ARG A 341 12.64 15.74 -22.80
CA ARG A 341 11.21 16.06 -22.66
C ARG A 341 10.38 14.79 -22.71
N VAL A 342 9.40 14.69 -21.81
CA VAL A 342 8.49 13.52 -21.72
C VAL A 342 7.05 13.99 -21.79
N ALA A 343 6.27 13.36 -22.67
CA ALA A 343 4.82 13.51 -22.69
C ALA A 343 4.17 12.51 -21.74
N ILE A 344 3.23 12.98 -20.91
CA ILE A 344 2.51 12.16 -19.93
C ILE A 344 1.04 12.23 -20.29
N ILE A 345 0.43 11.10 -20.62
CA ILE A 345 -0.98 10.97 -20.97
C ILE A 345 -1.76 10.61 -19.71
N GLY A 346 -2.58 11.54 -19.24
CA GLY A 346 -3.38 11.44 -18.02
C GLY A 346 -2.74 12.15 -16.83
N ALA A 347 -3.48 13.08 -16.23
CA ALA A 347 -3.14 13.81 -15.01
C ALA A 347 -3.69 13.14 -13.75
N GLY A 348 -3.91 11.81 -13.77
CA GLY A 348 -4.23 11.02 -12.59
C GLY A 348 -3.01 10.78 -11.68
N PRO A 349 -3.17 10.04 -10.56
CA PRO A 349 -2.10 9.81 -9.59
C PRO A 349 -0.81 9.24 -10.20
N ALA A 350 -0.92 8.33 -11.17
CA ALA A 350 0.25 7.76 -11.85
C ALA A 350 1.00 8.79 -12.71
N GLY A 351 0.28 9.58 -13.51
CA GLY A 351 0.87 10.64 -14.33
C GLY A 351 1.50 11.74 -13.49
N LEU A 352 0.84 12.14 -12.40
CA LEU A 352 1.37 13.11 -11.45
C LEU A 352 2.61 12.60 -10.69
N GLY A 353 2.60 11.33 -10.28
CA GLY A 353 3.77 10.68 -9.67
C GLY A 353 4.96 10.58 -10.62
N CYS A 354 4.68 10.32 -11.90
CA CYS A 354 5.69 10.32 -12.96
C CYS A 354 6.26 11.74 -13.19
N ALA A 355 5.39 12.74 -13.35
CA ALA A 355 5.77 14.13 -13.59
C ALA A 355 6.62 14.71 -12.46
N ASP A 356 6.26 14.46 -11.20
CA ASP A 356 6.99 14.94 -10.02
C ASP A 356 8.44 14.41 -10.00
N ILE A 357 8.65 13.12 -10.25
CA ILE A 357 10.00 12.55 -10.30
C ILE A 357 10.81 13.13 -11.47
N LEU A 358 10.22 13.26 -12.65
CA LEU A 358 10.92 13.83 -13.81
C LEU A 358 11.33 15.29 -13.56
N ALA A 359 10.43 16.11 -13.01
CA ALA A 359 10.69 17.51 -12.69
C ALA A 359 11.82 17.64 -11.64
N ARG A 360 11.80 16.82 -10.58
CA ARG A 360 12.87 16.77 -9.55
C ARG A 360 14.23 16.32 -10.07
N ASN A 361 14.28 15.81 -11.30
CA ASN A 361 15.51 15.38 -11.97
C ASN A 361 15.82 16.22 -13.22
N GLY A 362 15.17 17.37 -13.37
CA GLY A 362 15.45 18.35 -14.42
C GLY A 362 14.94 17.96 -15.81
N ILE A 363 14.12 16.90 -15.92
CA ILE A 363 13.50 16.46 -17.17
C ILE A 363 12.16 17.20 -17.33
N GLN A 364 11.94 17.80 -18.49
CA GLN A 364 10.71 18.54 -18.75
C GLN A 364 9.51 17.59 -18.92
N ALA A 365 8.58 17.64 -17.98
CA ALA A 365 7.32 16.91 -18.05
C ALA A 365 6.21 17.77 -18.67
N VAL A 366 5.51 17.22 -19.66
CA VAL A 366 4.31 17.83 -20.27
C VAL A 366 3.15 16.86 -20.13
N VAL A 367 2.15 17.23 -19.33
CA VAL A 367 1.01 16.38 -18.96
C VAL A 367 -0.21 16.77 -19.79
N PHE A 368 -0.77 15.82 -20.52
CA PHE A 368 -1.99 15.95 -21.30
C PHE A 368 -3.16 15.30 -20.56
N ASP A 369 -4.27 16.00 -20.38
CA ASP A 369 -5.49 15.43 -19.79
C ASP A 369 -6.73 15.97 -20.48
N ARG A 370 -7.73 15.11 -20.68
CA ARG A 370 -9.01 15.45 -21.31
C ARG A 370 -9.89 16.33 -20.42
N HIS A 371 -9.66 16.32 -19.11
CA HIS A 371 -10.45 17.06 -18.15
C HIS A 371 -9.90 18.48 -17.96
N PRO A 372 -10.73 19.43 -17.48
CA PRO A 372 -10.32 20.81 -17.25
C PRO A 372 -9.46 21.02 -15.98
N GLU A 373 -9.25 19.98 -15.17
CA GLU A 373 -8.45 20.03 -13.95
C GLU A 373 -7.70 18.69 -13.77
N ILE A 374 -6.53 18.73 -13.10
CA ILE A 374 -5.71 17.56 -12.82
C ILE A 374 -6.36 16.65 -11.78
N GLY A 375 -5.75 15.49 -11.54
CA GLY A 375 -6.11 14.55 -10.47
C GLY A 375 -6.93 13.35 -10.96
N GLY A 376 -7.47 13.39 -12.19
CA GLY A 376 -8.31 12.32 -12.73
C GLY A 376 -9.45 11.97 -11.76
N LEU A 377 -9.54 10.69 -11.36
CA LEU A 377 -10.56 10.25 -10.40
C LEU A 377 -10.40 10.84 -8.99
N LEU A 378 -9.25 11.40 -8.61
CA LEU A 378 -9.14 12.16 -7.36
C LEU A 378 -10.04 13.41 -7.38
N THR A 379 -10.09 14.07 -8.53
CA THR A 379 -10.89 15.28 -8.71
C THR A 379 -12.31 14.94 -9.06
N PHE A 380 -12.54 14.07 -10.05
CA PHE A 380 -13.88 13.87 -10.60
C PHE A 380 -14.60 12.63 -10.05
N GLY A 381 -13.88 11.61 -9.56
CA GLY A 381 -14.48 10.35 -9.09
C GLY A 381 -14.76 10.35 -7.59
N ILE A 382 -13.75 10.63 -6.78
CA ILE A 382 -13.87 10.67 -5.31
C ILE A 382 -14.69 11.89 -4.91
N PRO A 383 -15.76 11.79 -4.12
CA PRO A 383 -16.55 12.96 -3.73
C PRO A 383 -15.81 13.97 -2.84
N ALA A 384 -16.23 15.23 -2.89
CA ALA A 384 -15.63 16.32 -2.10
C ALA A 384 -15.67 16.09 -0.57
N PHE A 385 -16.68 15.37 -0.07
CA PHE A 385 -16.79 15.06 1.36
C PHE A 385 -15.73 14.07 1.88
N LYS A 386 -14.96 13.44 0.98
CA LYS A 386 -13.78 12.62 1.28
C LYS A 386 -12.47 13.34 0.95
N LEU A 387 -12.48 14.17 -0.09
CA LEU A 387 -11.30 14.85 -0.61
C LEU A 387 -11.71 16.18 -1.25
N ASP A 388 -11.40 17.28 -0.58
CA ASP A 388 -11.63 18.64 -1.07
C ASP A 388 -10.93 18.87 -2.42
N LYS A 389 -11.63 19.48 -3.37
CA LYS A 389 -11.15 19.74 -4.73
C LYS A 389 -10.18 20.91 -4.80
N ALA A 390 -10.25 21.83 -3.85
CA ALA A 390 -9.28 22.92 -3.73
C ALA A 390 -7.84 22.41 -3.51
N ILE A 391 -7.70 21.20 -2.94
CA ILE A 391 -6.40 20.55 -2.75
C ILE A 391 -5.72 20.27 -4.09
N LEU A 392 -6.45 19.72 -5.07
CA LEU A 392 -5.89 19.39 -6.38
C LEU A 392 -5.60 20.64 -7.20
N ALA A 393 -6.44 21.67 -7.10
CA ALA A 393 -6.17 22.97 -7.71
C ALA A 393 -4.87 23.59 -7.18
N ARG A 394 -4.68 23.62 -5.84
CA ARG A 394 -3.43 24.08 -5.21
C ARG A 394 -2.24 23.23 -5.66
N ARG A 395 -2.42 21.91 -5.75
CA ARG A 395 -1.35 21.01 -6.20
C ARG A 395 -0.95 21.28 -7.65
N ARG A 396 -1.89 21.61 -8.53
CA ARG A 396 -1.59 22.02 -9.91
C ARG A 396 -0.72 23.28 -9.94
N GLU A 397 -1.05 24.28 -9.11
CA GLU A 397 -0.23 25.49 -8.98
C GLU A 397 1.19 25.14 -8.56
N ILE A 398 1.36 24.35 -7.50
CA ILE A 398 2.68 23.91 -7.02
C ILE A 398 3.45 23.16 -8.11
N PHE A 399 2.81 22.22 -8.81
CA PHE A 399 3.46 21.48 -9.90
C PHE A 399 3.81 22.35 -11.10
N SER A 400 2.99 23.37 -11.39
CA SER A 400 3.31 24.36 -12.42
C SER A 400 4.52 25.20 -12.02
N ASP A 401 4.61 25.62 -10.75
CA ASP A 401 5.78 26.32 -10.18
C ASP A 401 7.05 25.45 -10.25
N MET A 402 6.90 24.13 -10.17
CA MET A 402 7.99 23.16 -10.36
C MET A 402 8.42 22.99 -11.83
N GLY A 403 7.75 23.64 -12.79
CA GLY A 403 8.05 23.57 -14.21
C GLY A 403 7.30 22.49 -14.98
N ILE A 404 6.33 21.78 -14.36
CA ILE A 404 5.48 20.82 -15.06
C ILE A 404 4.46 21.57 -15.91
N GLU A 405 4.39 21.26 -17.20
CA GLU A 405 3.45 21.88 -18.12
C GLU A 405 2.15 21.06 -18.20
N PHE A 406 0.99 21.69 -18.02
CA PHE A 406 -0.32 21.04 -18.12
C PHE A 406 -1.08 21.48 -19.37
N ARG A 407 -1.37 20.53 -20.26
CA ARG A 407 -2.21 20.64 -21.47
C ARG A 407 -3.57 20.00 -21.17
N LEU A 408 -4.40 20.73 -20.42
CA LEU A 408 -5.74 20.29 -20.01
C LEU A 408 -6.76 20.43 -21.16
N ASN A 409 -7.92 19.80 -21.03
CA ASN A 409 -8.93 19.70 -22.10
C ASN A 409 -8.36 19.17 -23.43
N THR A 410 -7.38 18.27 -23.37
CA THR A 410 -6.73 17.68 -24.55
C THR A 410 -6.81 16.16 -24.47
N GLU A 411 -7.57 15.55 -25.39
CA GLU A 411 -7.74 14.11 -25.48
C GLU A 411 -6.79 13.50 -26.51
N VAL A 412 -5.85 12.66 -26.03
CA VAL A 412 -4.92 11.95 -26.92
C VAL A 412 -5.64 10.84 -27.67
N GLY A 413 -5.42 10.78 -28.98
CA GLY A 413 -6.16 9.96 -29.92
C GLY A 413 -7.28 10.71 -30.66
N ARG A 414 -7.67 11.90 -30.17
CA ARG A 414 -8.66 12.79 -30.79
C ARG A 414 -8.07 14.14 -31.18
N ASP A 415 -7.58 14.89 -30.20
CA ASP A 415 -7.06 16.26 -30.39
C ASP A 415 -5.57 16.25 -30.76
N VAL A 416 -4.82 15.30 -30.20
CA VAL A 416 -3.39 15.07 -30.50
C VAL A 416 -3.16 13.58 -30.74
N THR A 417 -2.35 13.22 -31.74
CA THR A 417 -2.07 11.82 -32.05
C THR A 417 -0.88 11.30 -31.25
N LEU A 418 -0.87 10.01 -30.92
CA LEU A 418 0.30 9.38 -30.27
C LEU A 418 1.56 9.46 -31.15
N ALA A 419 1.42 9.34 -32.47
CA ALA A 419 2.54 9.47 -33.40
C ALA A 419 3.21 10.85 -33.33
N GLN A 420 2.42 11.91 -33.19
CA GLN A 420 2.95 13.25 -32.96
C GLN A 420 3.71 13.34 -31.64
N LEU A 421 3.15 12.80 -30.55
CA LEU A 421 3.83 12.79 -29.25
C LEU A 421 5.16 12.02 -29.28
N LEU A 422 5.23 10.91 -30.01
CA LEU A 422 6.47 10.15 -30.19
C LEU A 422 7.53 10.89 -31.02
N SER A 423 7.12 11.80 -31.90
CA SER A 423 8.03 12.65 -32.67
C SER A 423 8.53 13.86 -31.86
N ASP A 424 7.65 14.46 -31.05
CA ASP A 424 7.92 15.73 -30.36
C ASP A 424 8.64 15.57 -29.00
N PHE A 425 8.65 14.34 -28.45
CA PHE A 425 9.16 14.01 -27.12
C PHE A 425 10.11 12.82 -27.15
N ASP A 426 11.04 12.75 -26.18
CA ASP A 426 12.02 11.67 -26.08
C ASP A 426 11.39 10.35 -25.60
N ALA A 427 10.33 10.44 -24.79
CA ALA A 427 9.51 9.31 -24.33
C ALA A 427 8.07 9.74 -24.02
N VAL A 428 7.18 8.75 -23.94
CA VAL A 428 5.77 8.91 -23.57
C VAL A 428 5.43 8.01 -22.39
N PHE A 429 4.76 8.55 -21.38
CA PHE A 429 4.16 7.79 -20.29
C PHE A 429 2.64 7.74 -20.43
N VAL A 430 2.05 6.55 -20.33
CA VAL A 430 0.61 6.31 -20.40
C VAL A 430 0.07 5.99 -19.00
N GLY A 431 -0.63 6.96 -18.42
CA GLY A 431 -1.32 6.88 -17.12
C GLY A 431 -2.83 7.11 -17.25
N ALA A 432 -3.44 6.62 -18.33
CA ALA A 432 -4.83 6.91 -18.71
C ALA A 432 -5.90 6.27 -17.79
N GLY A 433 -5.52 5.38 -16.86
CA GLY A 433 -6.43 4.74 -15.92
C GLY A 433 -7.45 3.79 -16.55
N THR A 434 -8.52 3.48 -15.81
CA THR A 434 -9.62 2.60 -16.24
C THR A 434 -10.95 3.36 -16.16
N TYR A 435 -11.71 3.40 -17.26
CA TYR A 435 -12.93 4.21 -17.38
C TYR A 435 -14.15 3.42 -17.88
N THR A 436 -13.99 2.14 -18.23
CA THR A 436 -15.09 1.31 -18.71
C THR A 436 -15.79 0.64 -17.53
N SER A 437 -17.07 0.95 -17.31
CA SER A 437 -17.90 0.34 -16.27
C SER A 437 -18.10 -1.15 -16.51
N MET A 438 -17.93 -1.96 -15.47
CA MET A 438 -18.32 -3.38 -15.53
C MET A 438 -19.84 -3.52 -15.58
N GLN A 439 -20.32 -4.18 -16.63
CA GLN A 439 -21.73 -4.48 -16.81
C GLN A 439 -22.14 -5.73 -16.01
N ALA A 440 -23.38 -5.74 -15.53
CA ALA A 440 -24.05 -6.84 -14.85
C ALA A 440 -24.44 -7.97 -15.82
N GLY A 441 -24.77 -7.63 -17.07
CA GLY A 441 -25.27 -8.56 -18.08
C GLY A 441 -26.68 -9.06 -17.76
N ILE A 442 -27.52 -8.21 -17.18
CA ILE A 442 -28.88 -8.56 -16.76
C ILE A 442 -29.92 -7.91 -17.66
N GLU A 443 -31.12 -8.49 -17.70
CA GLU A 443 -32.23 -7.94 -18.46
C GLU A 443 -32.60 -6.53 -17.98
N ASN A 444 -32.89 -5.64 -18.93
CA ASN A 444 -33.24 -4.22 -18.71
C ASN A 444 -32.14 -3.37 -18.03
N GLU A 445 -30.87 -3.79 -18.09
CA GLU A 445 -29.74 -3.03 -17.54
C GLU A 445 -29.57 -1.62 -18.14
N GLN A 446 -30.04 -1.40 -19.37
CA GLN A 446 -29.98 -0.10 -20.06
C GLN A 446 -31.28 0.72 -19.93
N ALA A 447 -32.21 0.32 -19.05
CA ALA A 447 -33.47 1.02 -18.88
C ALA A 447 -33.27 2.44 -18.30
N PRO A 448 -34.09 3.42 -18.69
CA PRO A 448 -34.10 4.74 -18.05
C PRO A 448 -34.23 4.64 -16.53
N GLY A 449 -33.29 5.26 -15.81
CA GLY A 449 -33.19 5.19 -14.36
C GLY A 449 -32.12 4.22 -13.83
N VAL A 450 -31.48 3.45 -14.71
CA VAL A 450 -30.25 2.70 -14.40
C VAL A 450 -29.04 3.53 -14.83
N TYR A 451 -28.05 3.65 -13.94
CA TYR A 451 -26.88 4.49 -14.14
C TYR A 451 -25.60 3.77 -13.77
N ASP A 452 -24.54 4.03 -14.53
CA ASP A 452 -23.19 3.65 -14.13
C ASP A 452 -22.65 4.57 -13.04
N ALA A 453 -21.96 3.97 -12.06
CA ALA A 453 -21.43 4.72 -10.92
C ALA A 453 -20.46 5.84 -11.29
N LEU A 454 -19.55 5.60 -12.24
CA LEU A 454 -18.51 6.56 -12.56
C LEU A 454 -19.04 7.82 -13.26
N PRO A 455 -19.84 7.73 -14.34
CA PRO A 455 -20.54 8.88 -14.90
C PRO A 455 -21.37 9.63 -13.87
N PHE A 456 -22.11 8.93 -13.01
CA PHE A 456 -22.89 9.53 -11.93
C PHE A 456 -22.03 10.39 -10.98
N LEU A 457 -20.90 9.84 -10.49
CA LEU A 457 -20.01 10.54 -9.57
C LEU A 457 -19.28 11.72 -10.23
N ILE A 458 -18.83 11.55 -11.49
CA ILE A 458 -18.18 12.61 -12.28
C ILE A 458 -19.15 13.77 -12.51
N ALA A 459 -20.39 13.47 -12.93
CA ALA A 459 -21.40 14.49 -13.18
C ALA A 459 -21.78 15.23 -11.88
N ASN A 460 -21.94 14.52 -10.76
CA ASN A 460 -22.17 15.16 -9.46
C ASN A 460 -21.01 16.09 -9.08
N THR A 461 -19.76 15.65 -9.28
CA THR A 461 -18.61 16.47 -8.91
C THR A 461 -18.49 17.71 -9.79
N LYS A 462 -18.75 17.60 -11.09
CA LYS A 462 -18.84 18.77 -11.99
C LYS A 462 -19.90 19.76 -11.52
N GLN A 463 -21.09 19.29 -11.15
CA GLN A 463 -22.16 20.12 -10.59
C GLN A 463 -21.70 20.85 -9.31
N VAL A 464 -21.08 20.14 -8.36
CA VAL A 464 -20.57 20.73 -7.11
C VAL A 464 -19.48 21.78 -7.36
N MET A 465 -18.66 21.58 -8.39
CA MET A 465 -17.60 22.51 -8.80
C MET A 465 -18.11 23.67 -9.69
N GLY A 466 -19.38 23.67 -10.10
CA GLY A 466 -19.92 24.66 -11.04
C GLY A 466 -19.35 24.54 -12.46
N LEU A 467 -18.86 23.36 -12.84
CA LEU A 467 -18.34 23.07 -14.18
C LEU A 467 -19.48 22.71 -15.15
N PRO A 468 -19.31 22.98 -16.45
CA PRO A 468 -20.31 22.62 -17.44
C PRO A 468 -20.48 21.10 -17.55
N HIS A 469 -21.74 20.69 -17.77
CA HIS A 469 -22.09 19.30 -18.07
C HIS A 469 -21.91 19.03 -19.56
N SER A 470 -21.57 17.80 -19.90
CA SER A 470 -21.60 17.31 -21.27
C SER A 470 -22.87 16.49 -21.48
N ASP A 471 -23.38 16.47 -22.72
CA ASP A 471 -24.54 15.64 -23.08
C ASP A 471 -24.27 14.14 -22.84
N GLU A 472 -23.00 13.73 -22.95
CA GLU A 472 -22.53 12.36 -22.70
C GLU A 472 -22.57 11.95 -21.21
N ALA A 473 -22.61 12.91 -20.29
CA ALA A 473 -22.60 12.65 -18.85
C ALA A 473 -23.40 13.74 -18.11
N PRO A 474 -24.75 13.73 -18.25
CA PRO A 474 -25.60 14.75 -17.64
C PRO A 474 -25.62 14.60 -16.11
N TYR A 475 -25.93 15.70 -15.42
CA TYR A 475 -26.21 15.64 -13.98
C TYR A 475 -27.48 14.83 -13.72
N ILE A 476 -27.38 13.87 -12.81
CA ILE A 476 -28.50 13.01 -12.41
C ILE A 476 -28.87 13.36 -10.97
N SER A 477 -30.06 13.93 -10.78
CA SER A 477 -30.60 14.19 -9.44
C SER A 477 -31.22 12.93 -8.84
N MET A 478 -30.87 12.64 -7.58
CA MET A 478 -31.49 11.60 -6.76
C MET A 478 -32.57 12.14 -5.81
N GLU A 479 -32.91 13.42 -5.88
CA GLU A 479 -33.90 14.06 -5.02
C GLU A 479 -35.26 13.36 -5.12
N GLY A 480 -35.85 13.02 -3.97
CA GLY A 480 -37.17 12.38 -3.89
C GLY A 480 -37.19 10.88 -4.22
N LYS A 481 -36.07 10.29 -4.68
CA LYS A 481 -36.03 8.91 -5.20
C LYS A 481 -35.64 7.87 -4.17
N GLN A 482 -36.15 6.65 -4.34
CA GLN A 482 -35.60 5.44 -3.72
C GLN A 482 -34.45 4.91 -4.58
N VAL A 483 -33.24 4.96 -4.05
CA VAL A 483 -32.02 4.61 -4.78
C VAL A 483 -31.48 3.28 -4.29
N VAL A 484 -31.18 2.37 -5.23
CA VAL A 484 -30.44 1.14 -4.94
C VAL A 484 -29.08 1.18 -5.63
N VAL A 485 -28.01 1.06 -4.85
CA VAL A 485 -26.64 0.95 -5.37
C VAL A 485 -26.20 -0.50 -5.32
N LEU A 486 -25.87 -1.05 -6.48
CA LEU A 486 -25.41 -2.43 -6.64
C LEU A 486 -23.88 -2.48 -6.53
N GLY A 487 -23.37 -3.00 -5.42
CA GLY A 487 -21.93 -3.08 -5.18
C GLY A 487 -21.56 -3.02 -3.69
N GLY A 488 -20.26 -3.10 -3.40
CA GLY A 488 -19.76 -3.01 -2.02
C GLY A 488 -18.34 -2.46 -1.90
N GLY A 489 -17.79 -1.89 -2.97
CA GLY A 489 -16.48 -1.21 -2.96
C GLY A 489 -16.58 0.24 -2.50
N ASP A 490 -15.46 0.94 -2.51
CA ASP A 490 -15.43 2.38 -2.18
C ASP A 490 -16.28 3.20 -3.16
N THR A 491 -16.31 2.85 -4.45
CA THR A 491 -17.23 3.44 -5.42
C THR A 491 -18.70 3.33 -4.98
N ALA A 492 -19.12 2.17 -4.47
CA ALA A 492 -20.49 2.00 -4.00
C ALA A 492 -20.77 2.88 -2.78
N MET A 493 -19.80 2.99 -1.85
CA MET A 493 -19.89 3.89 -0.69
C MET A 493 -19.99 5.35 -1.11
N ASP A 494 -19.25 5.74 -2.14
CA ASP A 494 -19.27 7.09 -2.68
C ASP A 494 -20.61 7.40 -3.35
N CYS A 495 -21.18 6.44 -4.09
CA CYS A 495 -22.52 6.57 -4.68
C CYS A 495 -23.61 6.72 -3.61
N VAL A 496 -23.69 5.81 -2.63
CA VAL A 496 -24.77 5.87 -1.62
C VAL A 496 -24.71 7.16 -0.79
N ARG A 497 -23.50 7.60 -0.42
CA ARG A 497 -23.30 8.82 0.37
C ARG A 497 -23.57 10.09 -0.45
N THR A 498 -23.33 10.04 -1.76
CA THR A 498 -23.71 11.11 -2.70
C THR A 498 -25.22 11.18 -2.86
N SER A 499 -25.91 10.05 -3.05
CA SER A 499 -27.37 10.01 -3.18
C SER A 499 -28.10 10.55 -1.95
N ILE A 500 -27.59 10.25 -0.73
CA ILE A 500 -28.13 10.85 0.51
C ILE A 500 -28.03 12.38 0.49
N ARG A 501 -26.90 12.93 0.04
CA ARG A 501 -26.65 14.38 -0.03
C ARG A 501 -27.47 15.08 -1.12
N GLN A 502 -27.83 14.35 -2.17
CA GLN A 502 -28.73 14.83 -3.22
C GLN A 502 -30.23 14.76 -2.82
N GLY A 503 -30.56 14.32 -1.61
CA GLY A 503 -31.95 14.32 -1.12
C GLY A 503 -32.77 13.07 -1.50
N ALA A 504 -32.12 11.94 -1.73
CA ALA A 504 -32.82 10.66 -1.88
C ALA A 504 -33.66 10.33 -0.63
N THR A 505 -34.87 9.80 -0.85
CA THR A 505 -35.81 9.46 0.24
C THR A 505 -35.39 8.20 0.97
N ARG A 506 -34.84 7.23 0.23
CA ARG A 506 -34.25 6.00 0.76
C ARG A 506 -33.06 5.58 -0.08
N VAL A 507 -31.98 5.12 0.55
CA VAL A 507 -30.79 4.64 -0.16
C VAL A 507 -30.37 3.29 0.39
N THR A 508 -30.34 2.30 -0.48
CA THR A 508 -29.96 0.91 -0.15
C THR A 508 -28.67 0.54 -0.88
N CYS A 509 -27.68 0.07 -0.13
CA CYS A 509 -26.49 -0.59 -0.66
C CYS A 509 -26.77 -2.10 -0.73
N ALA A 510 -26.92 -2.65 -1.94
CA ALA A 510 -27.17 -4.06 -2.15
C ALA A 510 -25.88 -4.79 -2.55
N TYR A 511 -25.52 -5.81 -1.78
CA TYR A 511 -24.23 -6.49 -1.91
C TYR A 511 -24.34 -8.01 -1.81
N ARG A 512 -23.72 -8.72 -2.76
CA ARG A 512 -23.80 -10.18 -2.91
C ARG A 512 -23.06 -11.03 -1.85
N ARG A 513 -22.47 -10.41 -0.84
CA ARG A 513 -21.77 -11.12 0.27
C ARG A 513 -22.12 -10.45 1.59
N ASP A 514 -21.63 -11.02 2.68
CA ASP A 514 -21.75 -10.42 4.00
C ASP A 514 -20.87 -9.17 4.18
N GLU A 515 -21.10 -8.45 5.28
CA GLU A 515 -20.34 -7.24 5.64
C GLU A 515 -18.84 -7.52 5.83
N ALA A 516 -18.48 -8.67 6.41
CA ALA A 516 -17.09 -9.03 6.67
C ALA A 516 -16.25 -9.17 5.39
N ASN A 517 -16.89 -9.55 4.27
CA ASN A 517 -16.25 -9.68 2.96
C ASN A 517 -16.46 -8.47 2.05
N MET A 518 -16.95 -7.34 2.57
CA MET A 518 -17.15 -6.10 1.81
C MET A 518 -15.80 -5.45 1.47
N PRO A 519 -15.52 -5.14 0.19
CA PRO A 519 -14.23 -4.60 -0.22
C PRO A 519 -14.05 -3.11 0.08
N GLY A 520 -15.12 -2.34 0.29
CA GLY A 520 -15.02 -0.93 0.68
C GLY A 520 -14.32 -0.71 2.01
N SER A 521 -13.78 0.49 2.22
CA SER A 521 -13.14 0.87 3.48
C SER A 521 -14.12 0.75 4.65
N LYS A 522 -13.67 0.13 5.76
CA LYS A 522 -14.48 -0.01 6.98
C LYS A 522 -14.94 1.34 7.53
N LYS A 523 -14.09 2.36 7.36
CA LYS A 523 -14.37 3.74 7.74
C LYS A 523 -15.56 4.30 6.94
N GLU A 524 -15.57 4.05 5.64
CA GLU A 524 -16.60 4.53 4.73
C GLU A 524 -17.94 3.81 4.91
N VAL A 525 -17.92 2.50 5.11
CA VAL A 525 -19.12 1.71 5.47
C VAL A 525 -19.75 2.24 6.76
N LYS A 526 -18.93 2.52 7.79
CA LYS A 526 -19.41 3.12 9.05
C LYS A 526 -20.03 4.50 8.82
N ASN A 527 -19.39 5.35 8.02
CA ASN A 527 -19.91 6.69 7.73
C ASN A 527 -21.25 6.62 6.98
N ALA A 528 -21.36 5.75 5.97
CA ALA A 528 -22.59 5.54 5.20
C ALA A 528 -23.75 5.07 6.09
N ARG A 529 -23.51 4.08 6.97
CA ARG A 529 -24.52 3.59 7.92
C ARG A 529 -25.01 4.67 8.86
N GLU A 530 -24.09 5.42 9.45
CA GLU A 530 -24.43 6.55 10.32
C GLU A 530 -25.17 7.68 9.57
N GLU A 531 -24.95 7.85 8.26
CA GLU A 531 -25.68 8.81 7.40
C GLU A 531 -27.11 8.38 7.05
N GLY A 532 -27.46 7.11 7.31
CA GLY A 532 -28.79 6.54 7.10
C GLY A 532 -28.89 5.62 5.87
N VAL A 533 -27.76 5.15 5.34
CA VAL A 533 -27.76 4.15 4.26
C VAL A 533 -28.18 2.79 4.82
N GLU A 534 -29.15 2.16 4.17
CA GLU A 534 -29.58 0.80 4.46
C GLU A 534 -28.66 -0.19 3.73
N PHE A 535 -28.26 -1.26 4.41
CA PHE A 535 -27.39 -2.28 3.81
C PHE A 535 -28.16 -3.58 3.65
N GLU A 536 -28.28 -4.02 2.41
CA GLU A 536 -28.83 -5.32 2.07
C GLU A 536 -27.68 -6.24 1.66
N PHE A 537 -27.29 -7.12 2.58
CA PHE A 537 -26.23 -8.10 2.36
C PHE A 537 -26.78 -9.40 1.79
N ASN A 538 -25.90 -10.18 1.19
CA ASN A 538 -26.20 -11.49 0.65
C ASN A 538 -27.35 -11.47 -0.39
N VAL A 539 -27.32 -10.48 -1.29
CA VAL A 539 -28.28 -10.34 -2.39
C VAL A 539 -27.59 -10.11 -3.73
N GLN A 540 -28.12 -10.71 -4.79
CA GLN A 540 -27.61 -10.55 -6.16
C GLN A 540 -28.77 -10.19 -7.11
N PRO A 541 -28.58 -9.21 -8.02
CA PRO A 541 -29.60 -8.87 -9.01
C PRO A 541 -29.71 -9.95 -10.09
N LEU A 542 -30.94 -10.16 -10.57
CA LEU A 542 -31.30 -11.06 -11.67
C LEU A 542 -31.74 -10.28 -12.92
N SER A 543 -32.59 -9.26 -12.74
CA SER A 543 -33.07 -8.37 -13.80
C SER A 543 -33.57 -7.05 -13.21
N ILE A 544 -33.67 -6.02 -14.05
CA ILE A 544 -34.28 -4.73 -13.68
C ILE A 544 -35.78 -4.79 -14.01
N ALA A 545 -36.61 -4.48 -13.01
CA ALA A 545 -38.06 -4.35 -13.19
C ALA A 545 -38.38 -2.95 -13.73
N VAL A 546 -39.18 -2.91 -14.79
CA VAL A 546 -39.59 -1.67 -15.47
C VAL A 546 -41.10 -1.48 -15.43
N ASP A 547 -41.55 -0.23 -15.43
CA ASP A 547 -42.95 0.15 -15.56
C ASP A 547 -43.45 0.06 -17.02
N GLU A 548 -44.71 0.43 -17.23
CA GLU A 548 -45.34 0.44 -18.56
C GLU A 548 -44.65 1.39 -19.56
N GLN A 549 -43.88 2.37 -19.07
CA GLN A 549 -43.11 3.32 -19.88
C GLN A 549 -41.66 2.86 -20.08
N GLY A 550 -41.30 1.67 -19.57
CA GLY A 550 -39.96 1.10 -19.66
C GLY A 550 -38.95 1.71 -18.70
N LYS A 551 -39.38 2.51 -17.71
CA LYS A 551 -38.52 3.12 -16.69
C LYS A 551 -38.41 2.21 -15.48
N VAL A 552 -37.27 2.25 -14.79
CA VAL A 552 -37.06 1.43 -13.59
C VAL A 552 -38.10 1.69 -12.50
N CYS A 553 -38.66 0.62 -11.95
CA CYS A 553 -39.53 0.62 -10.77
C CYS A 553 -39.07 -0.34 -9.67
N GLY A 554 -38.06 -1.18 -9.95
CA GLY A 554 -37.45 -2.08 -8.99
C GLY A 554 -36.37 -2.98 -9.57
N ILE A 555 -35.87 -3.90 -8.74
CA ILE A 555 -34.85 -4.87 -9.11
C ILE A 555 -35.31 -6.25 -8.63
N HIS A 556 -35.35 -7.22 -9.54
CA HIS A 556 -35.51 -8.63 -9.17
C HIS A 556 -34.19 -9.12 -8.57
N MET A 557 -34.25 -9.52 -7.31
CA MET A 557 -33.10 -9.93 -6.50
C MET A 557 -33.27 -11.38 -6.05
N LEU A 558 -32.16 -12.00 -5.68
CA LEU A 558 -32.10 -13.35 -5.12
C LEU A 558 -31.17 -13.36 -3.91
N ARG A 559 -31.43 -14.21 -2.91
CA ARG A 559 -30.55 -14.38 -1.75
C ARG A 559 -29.33 -15.23 -2.09
N THR A 560 -28.19 -14.92 -1.50
CA THR A 560 -26.95 -15.68 -1.66
C THR A 560 -26.44 -16.23 -0.33
N ALA A 561 -25.83 -17.40 -0.32
CA ALA A 561 -25.03 -17.91 0.79
C ALA A 561 -23.53 -17.86 0.46
N LEU A 562 -22.68 -17.74 1.47
CA LEU A 562 -21.24 -17.83 1.27
C LEU A 562 -20.79 -19.27 1.08
N GLY A 563 -20.24 -19.58 -0.09
CA GLY A 563 -19.55 -20.83 -0.36
C GLY A 563 -18.15 -20.89 0.25
N GLU A 564 -17.36 -21.85 -0.25
CA GLU A 564 -15.96 -22.00 0.14
C GLU A 564 -15.12 -20.78 -0.29
N PRO A 565 -14.06 -20.44 0.47
CA PRO A 565 -13.07 -19.46 0.04
C PRO A 565 -12.33 -19.96 -1.21
N ASP A 566 -12.04 -19.06 -2.14
CA ASP A 566 -11.12 -19.32 -3.24
C ASP A 566 -9.64 -19.25 -2.79
N ALA A 567 -8.70 -19.40 -3.73
CA ALA A 567 -7.26 -19.35 -3.45
C ALA A 567 -6.80 -18.01 -2.85
N ALA A 568 -7.55 -16.92 -3.04
CA ALA A 568 -7.30 -15.61 -2.43
C ALA A 568 -8.01 -15.45 -1.07
N GLY A 569 -8.62 -16.52 -0.54
CA GLY A 569 -9.43 -16.50 0.68
C GLY A 569 -10.82 -15.89 0.50
N ARG A 570 -11.19 -15.51 -0.73
CA ARG A 570 -12.43 -14.80 -1.02
C ARG A 570 -13.57 -15.80 -1.17
N ARG A 571 -14.59 -15.71 -0.32
CA ARG A 571 -15.76 -16.62 -0.38
C ARG A 571 -16.64 -16.28 -1.57
N ARG A 572 -16.97 -17.30 -2.37
CA ARG A 572 -17.85 -17.17 -3.54
C ARG A 572 -19.32 -17.13 -3.11
N PRO A 573 -20.13 -16.18 -3.60
CA PRO A 573 -21.56 -16.21 -3.36
C PRO A 573 -22.21 -17.36 -4.14
N LYS A 574 -23.09 -18.11 -3.47
CA LYS A 574 -23.90 -19.17 -4.05
C LYS A 574 -25.38 -18.76 -4.00
N PRO A 575 -26.09 -18.72 -5.14
CA PRO A 575 -27.52 -18.47 -5.17
C PRO A 575 -28.30 -19.44 -4.28
N ILE A 576 -29.33 -18.95 -3.59
CA ILE A 576 -30.32 -19.76 -2.86
C ILE A 576 -31.57 -19.83 -3.74
N PRO A 577 -31.87 -20.97 -4.41
CA PRO A 577 -33.05 -21.08 -5.27
C PRO A 577 -34.36 -20.85 -4.49
N GLY A 578 -35.35 -20.21 -5.10
CA GLY A 578 -36.66 -19.97 -4.47
C GLY A 578 -36.68 -18.80 -3.48
N SER A 579 -35.61 -18.00 -3.44
CA SER A 579 -35.45 -16.84 -2.56
C SER A 579 -35.58 -15.51 -3.30
N GLU A 580 -36.17 -15.54 -4.50
CA GLU A 580 -36.33 -14.39 -5.37
C GLU A 580 -37.34 -13.40 -4.77
N PHE A 581 -37.04 -12.10 -4.87
CA PHE A 581 -37.92 -11.03 -4.40
C PHE A 581 -37.71 -9.76 -5.23
N LEU A 582 -38.71 -8.87 -5.21
CA LEU A 582 -38.62 -7.56 -5.84
C LEU A 582 -38.21 -6.51 -4.80
N MET A 583 -37.13 -5.79 -5.08
CA MET A 583 -36.71 -4.62 -4.32
C MET A 583 -37.16 -3.34 -5.04
N PRO A 584 -38.06 -2.52 -4.47
CA PRO A 584 -38.49 -1.27 -5.09
C PRO A 584 -37.35 -0.27 -5.26
N ALA A 585 -37.27 0.38 -6.43
CA ALA A 585 -36.25 1.38 -6.75
C ALA A 585 -36.71 2.32 -7.87
N ASP A 586 -36.52 3.62 -7.68
CA ASP A 586 -36.76 4.65 -8.71
C ASP A 586 -35.46 5.00 -9.48
N ALA A 587 -34.31 4.63 -8.92
CA ALA A 587 -33.00 4.76 -9.52
C ALA A 587 -32.07 3.64 -9.08
N VAL A 588 -31.30 3.11 -10.02
CA VAL A 588 -30.33 2.04 -9.79
C VAL A 588 -28.96 2.51 -10.21
N VAL A 589 -27.96 2.36 -9.35
CA VAL A 589 -26.57 2.70 -9.67
C VAL A 589 -25.70 1.45 -9.64
N ILE A 590 -25.07 1.11 -10.76
CA ILE A 590 -24.21 -0.07 -10.90
C ILE A 590 -22.77 0.30 -10.54
N ALA A 591 -22.24 -0.30 -9.48
CA ALA A 591 -20.93 -0.04 -8.91
C ALA A 591 -20.09 -1.33 -8.78
N PHE A 592 -20.00 -2.10 -9.87
CA PHE A 592 -19.29 -3.38 -9.91
C PHE A 592 -17.78 -3.31 -10.15
N GLY A 593 -17.28 -2.13 -10.52
CA GLY A 593 -15.87 -1.87 -10.79
C GLY A 593 -15.65 -1.41 -12.22
N PHE A 594 -14.37 -1.30 -12.60
CA PHE A 594 -13.94 -0.77 -13.89
C PHE A 594 -12.91 -1.67 -14.55
N THR A 595 -12.92 -1.68 -15.88
CA THR A 595 -11.92 -2.34 -16.71
C THR A 595 -11.17 -1.31 -17.55
N PRO A 596 -9.96 -1.65 -18.04
CA PRO A 596 -9.29 -0.85 -19.05
C PRO A 596 -10.20 -0.57 -20.24
N HIS A 597 -10.12 0.66 -20.73
CA HIS A 597 -10.78 1.05 -21.98
C HIS A 597 -9.84 0.74 -23.15
N ALA A 598 -10.42 0.42 -24.31
CA ALA A 598 -9.63 0.17 -25.50
C ALA A 598 -8.89 1.45 -25.92
N MET A 599 -7.61 1.31 -26.29
CA MET A 599 -6.78 2.40 -26.82
C MET A 599 -6.19 1.97 -28.16
N PRO A 600 -6.99 1.94 -29.25
CA PRO A 600 -6.50 1.46 -30.56
C PRO A 600 -5.30 2.24 -31.08
N TRP A 601 -5.22 3.53 -30.76
CA TRP A 601 -4.09 4.40 -31.10
C TRP A 601 -2.77 3.96 -30.43
N LEU A 602 -2.84 3.29 -29.28
CA LEU A 602 -1.69 2.77 -28.55
C LEU A 602 -1.24 1.42 -29.14
N GLU A 603 -2.19 0.51 -29.37
CA GLU A 603 -1.94 -0.79 -30.00
C GLU A 603 -1.38 -0.64 -31.43
N ALA A 604 -1.84 0.38 -32.16
CA ALA A 604 -1.33 0.72 -33.49
C ALA A 604 0.17 1.07 -33.51
N GLN A 605 0.74 1.48 -32.37
CA GLN A 605 2.19 1.72 -32.21
C GLN A 605 2.94 0.46 -31.70
N GLY A 606 2.30 -0.71 -31.72
CA GLY A 606 2.94 -1.99 -31.34
C GLY A 606 2.99 -2.24 -29.83
N VAL A 607 2.22 -1.50 -29.03
CA VAL A 607 2.08 -1.75 -27.59
C VAL A 607 1.17 -2.95 -27.36
N LYS A 608 1.66 -3.94 -26.62
CA LYS A 608 0.92 -5.16 -26.29
C LYS A 608 0.05 -4.97 -25.04
N VAL A 609 -1.15 -5.53 -25.09
CA VAL A 609 -2.08 -5.63 -23.96
C VAL A 609 -2.29 -7.09 -23.55
N ASP A 610 -2.66 -7.33 -22.30
CA ASP A 610 -3.02 -8.65 -21.81
C ASP A 610 -4.46 -9.04 -22.17
N ARG A 611 -4.88 -10.24 -21.77
CA ARG A 611 -6.24 -10.76 -22.06
C ARG A 611 -7.37 -9.94 -21.43
N ALA A 612 -7.07 -9.11 -20.43
CA ALA A 612 -8.01 -8.22 -19.77
C ALA A 612 -7.93 -6.78 -20.31
N GLY A 613 -7.17 -6.54 -21.38
CA GLY A 613 -6.98 -5.22 -21.99
C GLY A 613 -6.03 -4.31 -21.22
N ARG A 614 -5.26 -4.83 -20.26
CA ARG A 614 -4.26 -4.03 -19.51
C ARG A 614 -2.97 -3.92 -20.30
N ILE A 615 -2.33 -2.75 -20.25
CA ILE A 615 -1.03 -2.53 -20.89
C ILE A 615 0.00 -3.42 -20.22
N ILE A 616 0.78 -4.16 -21.02
CA ILE A 616 1.89 -4.97 -20.50
C ILE A 616 3.10 -4.07 -20.28
N ALA A 617 3.30 -3.65 -19.02
CA ALA A 617 4.46 -2.91 -18.54
C ALA A 617 4.73 -3.34 -17.10
N ARG A 618 5.87 -3.97 -16.81
CA ARG A 618 6.12 -4.56 -15.48
C ARG A 618 7.25 -3.84 -14.77
N VAL A 619 7.24 -3.87 -13.44
CA VAL A 619 8.33 -3.29 -12.64
C VAL A 619 9.63 -4.08 -12.75
N ASP A 620 9.54 -5.37 -13.06
CA ASP A 620 10.67 -6.33 -13.15
C ASP A 620 11.23 -6.50 -14.57
N SER A 621 10.80 -5.68 -15.54
CA SER A 621 11.45 -5.63 -16.86
C SER A 621 12.85 -5.01 -16.77
N GLU A 622 13.67 -5.23 -17.80
CA GLU A 622 15.03 -4.67 -17.87
C GLU A 622 15.05 -3.16 -17.59
N ILE A 623 14.12 -2.44 -18.23
CA ILE A 623 13.80 -1.05 -17.89
C ILE A 623 12.40 -1.04 -17.27
N PRO A 624 12.24 -0.65 -15.99
CA PRO A 624 10.97 -0.71 -15.29
C PRO A 624 9.84 0.02 -16.03
N TYR A 625 8.69 -0.64 -16.13
CA TYR A 625 7.45 -0.11 -16.73
C TYR A 625 7.55 0.33 -18.20
N GLN A 626 8.63 -0.06 -18.89
CA GLN A 626 8.70 0.06 -20.34
C GLN A 626 7.72 -0.94 -20.98
N THR A 627 6.98 -0.48 -21.99
CA THR A 627 6.07 -1.34 -22.76
C THR A 627 6.83 -2.13 -23.83
N SER A 628 6.12 -2.84 -24.71
CA SER A 628 6.75 -3.44 -25.90
C SER A 628 7.27 -2.42 -26.92
N HIS A 629 6.92 -1.13 -26.79
CA HIS A 629 7.51 -0.05 -27.57
C HIS A 629 8.60 0.67 -26.76
N PRO A 630 9.85 0.81 -27.27
CA PRO A 630 10.98 1.32 -26.48
C PRO A 630 10.80 2.73 -25.89
N GLN A 631 10.07 3.62 -26.59
CA GLN A 631 9.83 4.99 -26.12
C GLN A 631 8.57 5.13 -25.26
N ILE A 632 7.78 4.06 -25.05
CA ILE A 632 6.51 4.14 -24.33
C ILE A 632 6.60 3.39 -23.01
N PHE A 633 6.24 4.09 -21.94
CA PHE A 633 6.12 3.59 -20.59
C PHE A 633 4.66 3.66 -20.15
N ALA A 634 4.25 2.85 -19.19
CA ALA A 634 2.87 2.88 -18.69
C ALA A 634 2.82 2.52 -17.21
N GLY A 635 1.81 3.02 -16.49
CA GLY A 635 1.62 2.71 -15.07
C GLY A 635 0.24 3.08 -14.55
N GLY A 636 -0.03 2.68 -13.30
CA GLY A 636 -1.31 2.87 -12.65
C GLY A 636 -2.37 1.88 -13.16
N ASP A 637 -3.63 2.26 -13.06
CA ASP A 637 -4.74 1.33 -13.33
C ASP A 637 -4.76 0.81 -14.77
N ALA A 638 -4.15 1.51 -15.73
CA ALA A 638 -4.04 1.04 -17.11
C ALA A 638 -3.16 -0.24 -17.26
N VAL A 639 -2.22 -0.45 -16.32
CA VAL A 639 -1.34 -1.61 -16.26
C VAL A 639 -1.85 -2.64 -15.25
N ARG A 640 -2.29 -2.17 -14.08
CA ARG A 640 -2.67 -3.03 -12.96
C ARG A 640 -4.13 -3.50 -13.00
N GLY A 641 -5.02 -2.66 -13.54
CA GLY A 641 -6.45 -2.65 -13.23
C GLY A 641 -6.76 -1.71 -12.05
N ALA A 642 -8.05 -1.44 -11.82
CA ALA A 642 -8.49 -0.54 -10.74
C ALA A 642 -7.91 -0.95 -9.37
N ASP A 643 -7.08 -0.08 -8.79
CA ASP A 643 -6.41 -0.30 -7.51
C ASP A 643 -6.32 1.01 -6.70
N LEU A 644 -5.44 1.08 -5.70
CA LEU A 644 -5.28 2.22 -4.81
C LEU A 644 -4.48 3.38 -5.44
N VAL A 645 -4.86 4.60 -5.08
CA VAL A 645 -4.15 5.85 -5.42
C VAL A 645 -2.64 5.75 -5.15
N VAL A 646 -2.26 5.27 -3.97
CA VAL A 646 -0.86 5.14 -3.55
C VAL A 646 -0.07 4.16 -4.41
N THR A 647 -0.71 3.09 -4.90
CA THR A 647 -0.09 2.16 -5.84
C THR A 647 0.15 2.84 -7.17
N ALA A 648 -0.84 3.56 -7.71
CA ALA A 648 -0.71 4.29 -8.96
C ALA A 648 0.43 5.33 -8.92
N ILE A 649 0.58 6.08 -7.82
CA ILE A 649 1.72 7.00 -7.62
C ILE A 649 3.05 6.22 -7.65
N ALA A 650 3.13 5.07 -6.96
CA ALA A 650 4.34 4.25 -6.93
C ALA A 650 4.74 3.77 -8.33
N GLU A 651 3.78 3.30 -9.13
CA GLU A 651 4.05 2.86 -10.52
C GLU A 651 4.51 4.02 -11.40
N GLY A 652 3.89 5.20 -11.27
CA GLY A 652 4.33 6.41 -11.96
C GLY A 652 5.77 6.79 -11.63
N ARG A 653 6.15 6.72 -10.34
CA ARG A 653 7.52 6.98 -9.88
C ARG A 653 8.52 5.97 -10.44
N HIS A 654 8.18 4.68 -10.41
CA HIS A 654 9.04 3.63 -10.97
C HIS A 654 9.18 3.74 -12.49
N ALA A 655 8.12 4.12 -13.20
CA ALA A 655 8.18 4.39 -14.64
C ALA A 655 9.07 5.59 -14.96
N ALA A 656 9.03 6.66 -14.15
CA ALA A 656 9.94 7.78 -14.29
C ALA A 656 11.40 7.37 -14.07
N ALA A 657 11.69 6.53 -13.06
CA ALA A 657 13.01 5.94 -12.87
C ALA A 657 13.44 5.06 -14.07
N GLY A 658 12.51 4.32 -14.66
CA GLY A 658 12.71 3.58 -15.91
C GLY A 658 13.09 4.48 -17.08
N MET A 659 12.38 5.60 -17.27
CA MET A 659 12.70 6.59 -18.30
C MET A 659 14.07 7.25 -18.07
N MET A 660 14.39 7.60 -16.82
CA MET A 660 15.73 8.12 -16.49
C MET A 660 16.83 7.11 -16.85
N ARG A 661 16.63 5.83 -16.54
CA ARG A 661 17.56 4.76 -16.95
C ARG A 661 17.67 4.65 -18.46
N TYR A 662 16.55 4.73 -19.18
CA TYR A 662 16.51 4.73 -20.64
C TYR A 662 17.31 5.91 -21.25
N PHE A 663 17.27 7.08 -20.61
CA PHE A 663 18.03 8.27 -21.04
C PHE A 663 19.48 8.31 -20.54
N GLY A 664 19.88 7.41 -19.63
CA GLY A 664 21.19 7.45 -18.97
C GLY A 664 21.34 8.63 -18.00
N VAL A 665 20.25 9.05 -17.35
CA VAL A 665 20.21 10.18 -16.41
C VAL A 665 20.32 9.67 -14.97
N GLU A 666 21.30 10.17 -14.22
CA GLU A 666 21.44 9.88 -12.80
C GLU A 666 20.46 10.69 -11.94
N ALA A 667 20.00 10.09 -10.84
CA ALA A 667 19.06 10.75 -9.93
C ALA A 667 19.71 11.89 -9.16
N GLN A 668 19.06 13.05 -9.17
CA GLN A 668 19.42 14.24 -8.40
C GLN A 668 18.76 14.17 -7.01
N ARG A 669 19.48 14.60 -5.97
CA ARG A 669 19.07 14.38 -4.58
C ARG A 669 18.80 15.68 -3.84
N PRO A 670 17.75 15.73 -2.99
CA PRO A 670 17.45 16.88 -2.16
C PRO A 670 18.47 17.07 -1.02
N HIS A 671 18.47 18.26 -0.44
CA HIS A 671 19.37 18.61 0.67
C HIS A 671 19.05 17.86 1.97
N ILE A 672 17.76 17.65 2.28
CA ILE A 672 17.35 16.91 3.47
C ILE A 672 17.45 15.42 3.18
N ARG A 673 18.25 14.68 3.95
CA ARG A 673 18.38 13.22 3.83
C ARG A 673 17.86 12.54 5.09
N VAL A 674 17.27 11.36 4.91
CA VAL A 674 16.81 10.50 6.01
C VAL A 674 17.90 10.28 7.07
N GLN A 675 19.15 10.11 6.62
CA GLN A 675 20.33 9.86 7.47
C GLN A 675 20.66 11.04 8.40
N ASP A 676 20.26 12.26 8.03
CA ASP A 676 20.50 13.46 8.83
C ASP A 676 19.43 13.64 9.93
N ILE A 677 18.37 12.81 9.91
CA ILE A 677 17.27 12.80 10.88
C ILE A 677 17.54 11.65 11.88
N ALA A 678 18.58 11.83 12.69
CA ALA A 678 19.06 10.83 13.66
C ALA A 678 18.19 10.74 14.91
#